data_AF-A0ABD3LNR0-F1
#
_entry.id   AF-A0ABD3LNR0-F1
#
_cell.length_a   1.000
_cell.length_b   1.000
_cell.length_c   1.000
_cell.angle_alpha   90.00
_cell.angle_beta   90.00
_cell.angle_gamma   90.00
#
_symmetry.space_group_name_H-M   'P 1'
#
loop_
_entity.id
_entity.type
_entity.pdbx_description
1 polymer ?
#
loop_
_entity_poly.entity_id
_entity_poly.type
_entity_poly.pdbx_seq_one_letter_code
_entity_poly.pdbx_strand_id
1 'polypeptide(L)'
;MTKSTPTRPLFLCICLCLLFLLPFQASPSPTTEAQALVKWKNSLFPPPPSLGSWSLTNITRLCSWTGVACNNGESVSEISLPGSRLNGTLDALDFASLPNLTCFNVSDNNLKGPIPYSIGNLSQLRFLDLADNFFEGAIPRSIGQLRKLEKLDLRENELTSSIPSELGLCSNLTYLVIAMNSISGELPLSLSSLVRLSEFVAWDNRLSGELLPDFFTNWTGLVSLWLTHNFLSGQIPPEIGSLTKLRYLRLANNSLFGPIPTGIGSFKNLLQLDLSRNNLSGQIPPEIGSLTKLNYLYLDHNSLAGQIPTGIWSFKNLLHLDLSRNNLSGQIPPEIGNLTKPNYLFLGYNSFSGPIPVEIGSFKNLVGLELSSNSLSGQIPTTLWNLSNLQILWLSSNNLTGTIPPEVGNLTSVTSLYLSLNQLYGEVPETISRLANLQSIVLFTNNFLGSIPRDFGKYSPSLREVSFSNNSFTGELPPNLCSGFSLQYLAVEENNFTGPLPDCLKNCSGLWRVRLESNHFTADITSAFGVHLNLDFINLSNNRFVGSLSPQWGDCKNLTNLQIDGNKISGSIPPELGKSSQLRALTLHNNELTGKIPDEMGTLRELLKLNLSNNHLVGDIPISLGNLSKLNCLDLSKNTMSGSIPVKLANCKNLLSLNLSNNNLSGVIPPELGNLLQLQILLDLSHNSLAGSIPSNLAKLTKLENLNLSHNNFSGTIPATLIDLVSLISIDLSYNELTGAVPSSHLFQKAPGSAFVGNPGLCGNVTGLSPCGRSGDSTDHRKKVLVGVSVGVCCLVLLAILIVVILALWLRKKLLDKEEEIKRLKKYEKSEQIIWERLGNFTLSDITKATNDFSEEYCIGKGGFGSVYKAVLASGQIIAVKKLNAPESSNVLAVNRQTFENEIRVLTEVRHRNVIKLHGFCSTRGCIYLVYEFVERGSLAKVLYGGIGVAELDWGRRVKIVESVAQAIAYLHHNCSPPIIHRDITLNNILLESDFEPRLADFGMARLLNSDSSNWTTVAGSYGYMAPELAVTMQVTNKCDVYSFGVVVLEIMMGKHPGDLLSSLSMMQTSTISKNPNLLLKDVLDPRLPPPIGQQAKKVVFIVMAALACTRTSPDSRPTMHFVARELSACTEAYLSEPLGSITINKAIESSGVKF
;
A
#
# COMPACT_ATOMS: atom_id res chain seq x y z
N MET A 1 36.82 67.92 33.90
CA MET A 1 38.19 67.87 33.32
C MET A 1 38.01 67.80 31.80
N THR A 2 38.30 68.82 30.98
CA THR A 2 39.64 69.29 30.52
C THR A 2 40.45 68.14 29.88
N LYS A 3 40.93 68.11 28.62
CA LYS A 3 41.12 69.02 27.45
C LYS A 3 41.29 68.13 26.18
N SER A 4 41.25 68.54 24.91
CA SER A 4 40.76 69.73 24.16
C SER A 4 40.88 69.46 22.63
N THR A 5 40.02 70.05 21.79
CA THR A 5 40.14 70.04 20.29
C THR A 5 41.27 70.96 19.79
N PRO A 6 41.79 70.80 18.53
CA PRO A 6 41.28 71.66 17.44
C PRO A 6 41.34 71.12 15.98
N THR A 7 40.32 71.52 15.18
CA THR A 7 40.30 71.91 13.75
C THR A 7 40.99 71.13 12.60
N ARG A 8 40.21 70.96 11.50
CA ARG A 8 40.57 70.56 10.11
C ARG A 8 41.87 71.22 9.59
N PRO A 9 42.71 70.51 8.79
CA PRO A 9 42.42 70.35 7.35
C PRO A 9 42.91 69.03 6.71
N LEU A 10 41.99 68.17 6.25
CA LEU A 10 42.31 67.07 5.31
C LEU A 10 41.35 66.98 4.11
N PHE A 11 40.23 67.70 4.15
CA PHE A 11 39.17 67.61 3.14
C PHE A 11 39.55 68.25 1.79
N LEU A 12 40.52 69.18 1.77
CA LEU A 12 40.96 69.84 0.53
C LEU A 12 41.98 69.00 -0.26
N CYS A 13 42.86 68.25 0.41
CA CYS A 13 43.82 67.37 -0.26
C CYS A 13 43.15 66.14 -0.87
N ILE A 14 42.11 65.59 -0.24
CA ILE A 14 41.37 64.44 -0.78
C ILE A 14 40.63 64.82 -2.08
N CYS A 15 40.05 66.02 -2.17
CA CYS A 15 39.41 66.50 -3.39
C CYS A 15 40.41 66.74 -4.55
N LEU A 16 41.66 67.12 -4.26
CA LEU A 16 42.70 67.31 -5.28
C LEU A 16 43.34 66.00 -5.74
N CYS A 17 43.47 64.99 -4.88
CA CYS A 17 43.94 63.66 -5.29
C CYS A 17 42.88 62.86 -6.07
N LEU A 18 41.59 63.12 -5.88
CA LEU A 18 40.51 62.47 -6.64
C LEU A 18 40.37 63.00 -8.09
N LEU A 19 40.94 64.17 -8.41
CA LEU A 19 40.98 64.70 -9.79
C LEU A 19 42.05 64.04 -10.68
N PHE A 20 42.96 63.24 -10.10
CA PHE A 20 44.01 62.51 -10.84
C PHE A 20 43.75 60.99 -10.95
N LEU A 21 42.56 60.52 -10.56
CA LEU A 21 42.12 59.12 -10.72
C LEU A 21 40.90 58.97 -11.62
N LEU A 22 40.64 59.96 -12.49
CA LEU A 22 39.81 59.77 -13.67
C LEU A 22 40.69 59.13 -14.77
N PRO A 23 40.49 57.86 -15.16
CA PRO A 23 41.07 57.39 -16.40
C PRO A 23 40.45 58.19 -17.55
N PHE A 24 41.30 58.91 -18.29
CA PHE A 24 40.93 59.38 -19.63
C PHE A 24 40.71 58.15 -20.51
N GLN A 25 39.49 57.63 -20.50
CA GLN A 25 39.05 56.69 -21.54
C GLN A 25 38.94 57.47 -22.85
N ALA A 26 40.02 57.43 -23.62
CA ALA A 26 39.92 57.63 -25.05
C ALA A 26 38.86 56.66 -25.59
N SER A 27 37.93 57.13 -26.41
CA SER A 27 36.96 56.26 -27.07
C SER A 27 37.72 55.18 -27.84
N PRO A 28 37.47 53.88 -27.58
CA PRO A 28 38.20 52.81 -28.25
C PRO A 28 38.03 52.94 -29.75
N SER A 29 39.12 52.74 -30.48
CA SER A 29 39.08 52.74 -31.95
C SER A 29 38.33 51.49 -32.45
N PRO A 30 37.77 51.49 -33.67
CA PRO A 30 37.26 50.28 -34.31
C PRO A 30 38.29 49.12 -34.32
N THR A 31 39.59 49.44 -34.30
CA THR A 31 40.68 48.46 -34.17
C THR A 31 40.69 47.76 -32.83
N THR A 32 40.39 48.48 -31.74
CA THR A 32 40.32 47.95 -30.38
C THR A 32 39.11 47.01 -30.23
N GLU A 33 37.95 47.43 -30.74
CA GLU A 33 36.72 46.61 -30.79
C GLU A 33 36.95 45.32 -31.61
N ALA A 34 37.49 45.45 -32.83
CA ALA A 34 37.82 44.33 -33.70
C ALA A 34 38.83 43.36 -33.07
N GLN A 35 39.83 43.86 -32.32
CA GLN A 35 40.80 43.03 -31.59
C GLN A 35 40.14 42.23 -30.47
N ALA A 36 39.25 42.82 -29.68
CA ALA A 36 38.53 42.11 -28.63
C ALA A 36 37.66 40.96 -29.19
N LEU A 37 36.93 41.23 -30.29
CA LEU A 37 36.10 40.24 -30.97
C LEU A 37 36.91 39.09 -31.57
N VAL A 38 38.01 39.39 -32.29
CA VAL A 38 38.88 38.36 -32.88
C VAL A 38 39.61 37.55 -31.79
N LYS A 39 40.02 38.18 -30.69
CA LYS A 39 40.61 37.49 -29.53
C LYS A 39 39.63 36.49 -28.93
N TRP A 40 38.36 36.86 -28.75
CA TRP A 40 37.33 35.95 -28.26
C TRP A 40 37.06 34.81 -29.26
N LYS A 41 36.85 35.10 -30.55
CA LYS A 41 36.68 34.07 -31.59
C LYS A 41 37.81 33.03 -31.57
N ASN A 42 39.06 33.46 -31.42
CA ASN A 42 40.22 32.57 -31.40
C ASN A 42 40.34 31.73 -30.12
N SER A 43 39.55 32.01 -29.08
CA SER A 43 39.44 31.18 -27.87
C SER A 43 38.36 30.10 -27.95
N LEU A 44 37.46 30.18 -28.93
CA LEU A 44 36.39 29.20 -29.16
C LEU A 44 36.94 27.95 -29.85
N PHE A 45 36.45 26.77 -29.47
CA PHE A 45 36.95 25.48 -29.96
C PHE A 45 35.83 24.49 -30.35
N PRO A 46 35.81 23.98 -31.60
CA PRO A 46 36.65 24.40 -32.73
C PRO A 46 36.34 25.84 -33.17
N PRO A 47 37.27 26.54 -33.86
CA PRO A 47 37.01 27.89 -34.36
C PRO A 47 35.76 27.92 -35.25
N PRO A 48 34.72 28.71 -34.90
CA PRO A 48 33.42 28.62 -35.55
C PRO A 48 33.46 29.12 -37.00
N PRO A 49 33.09 28.29 -38.01
CA PRO A 49 33.09 28.69 -39.41
C PRO A 49 32.14 29.86 -39.71
N SER A 50 31.05 29.96 -38.95
CA SER A 50 30.05 31.05 -38.99
C SER A 50 30.67 32.44 -38.77
N LEU A 51 31.73 32.53 -37.96
CA LEU A 51 32.45 33.79 -37.70
C LEU A 51 33.61 34.03 -38.70
N GLY A 52 33.59 33.41 -39.87
CA GLY A 52 34.65 33.53 -40.89
C GLY A 52 35.00 34.98 -41.27
N SER A 53 34.03 35.90 -41.27
CA SER A 53 34.24 37.31 -41.59
C SER A 53 35.06 38.09 -40.56
N TRP A 54 35.13 37.60 -39.31
CA TRP A 54 35.83 38.26 -38.20
C TRP A 54 37.34 38.12 -38.40
N SER A 55 37.97 39.14 -38.98
CA SER A 55 39.41 39.18 -39.25
C SER A 55 39.94 40.61 -39.21
N LEU A 56 41.09 40.80 -38.55
CA LEU A 56 41.79 42.08 -38.52
C LEU A 56 42.23 42.58 -39.91
N THR A 57 42.35 41.69 -40.90
CA THR A 57 42.62 42.05 -42.30
C THR A 57 41.42 42.70 -43.01
N ASN A 58 40.22 42.64 -42.41
CA ASN A 58 38.96 43.15 -42.96
C ASN A 58 38.25 44.12 -42.00
N ILE A 59 39.06 44.90 -41.26
CA ILE A 59 38.60 45.87 -40.26
C ILE A 59 37.71 46.99 -40.83
N THR A 60 37.97 47.42 -42.07
CA THR A 60 37.15 48.42 -42.78
C THR A 60 35.72 47.95 -43.08
N ARG A 61 35.40 46.70 -42.73
CA ARG A 61 34.08 46.08 -42.83
C ARG A 61 33.59 45.51 -41.49
N LEU A 62 34.11 45.99 -40.35
CA LEU A 62 33.71 45.56 -38.99
C LEU A 62 32.19 45.50 -38.82
N CYS A 63 31.49 46.55 -39.23
CA CYS A 63 30.04 46.71 -39.14
C CYS A 63 29.24 45.84 -40.14
N SER A 64 29.92 44.99 -40.92
CA SER A 64 29.30 43.95 -41.76
C SER A 64 29.85 42.55 -41.45
N TRP A 65 30.48 42.37 -40.28
CA TRP A 65 30.85 41.04 -39.81
C TRP A 65 29.60 40.26 -39.38
N THR A 66 29.60 38.93 -39.51
CA THR A 66 28.49 38.07 -39.10
C THR A 66 28.08 38.40 -37.66
N GLY A 67 26.80 38.77 -37.47
CA GLY A 67 26.24 39.07 -36.16
C GLY A 67 26.72 40.36 -35.50
N VAL A 68 27.39 41.28 -36.21
CA VAL A 68 27.87 42.56 -35.67
C VAL A 68 27.16 43.72 -36.38
N ALA A 69 26.64 44.68 -35.61
CA ALA A 69 26.16 45.96 -36.13
C ALA A 69 26.70 47.15 -35.32
N CYS A 70 26.88 48.29 -35.98
CA CYS A 70 27.48 49.50 -35.42
C CYS A 70 26.48 50.65 -35.31
N ASN A 71 26.78 51.61 -34.43
CA ASN A 71 26.08 52.88 -34.34
C ASN A 71 26.50 53.85 -35.47
N ASN A 72 25.87 55.02 -35.50
CA ASN A 72 26.14 56.09 -36.48
C ASN A 72 27.58 56.67 -36.45
N GLY A 73 28.46 56.19 -35.56
CA GLY A 73 29.88 56.54 -35.47
C GLY A 73 30.81 55.35 -35.71
N GLU A 74 30.36 54.33 -36.44
CA GLU A 74 31.14 53.12 -36.84
C GLU A 74 31.67 52.25 -35.68
N SER A 75 31.16 52.44 -34.46
CA SER A 75 31.50 51.66 -33.26
C SER A 75 30.45 50.58 -32.98
N VAL A 76 30.89 49.39 -32.58
CA VAL A 76 30.06 48.21 -32.34
C VAL A 76 28.97 48.49 -31.29
N SER A 77 27.72 48.29 -31.69
CA SER A 77 26.52 48.58 -30.90
C SER A 77 25.61 47.38 -30.67
N GLU A 78 25.78 46.31 -31.45
CA GLU A 78 25.07 45.05 -31.31
C GLU A 78 25.98 43.88 -31.70
N ILE A 79 25.91 42.81 -30.91
CA ILE A 79 26.47 41.49 -31.19
C ILE A 79 25.33 40.49 -31.01
N SER A 80 24.95 39.78 -32.08
CA SER A 80 23.84 38.84 -32.10
C SER A 80 24.21 37.59 -32.88
N LEU A 81 24.43 36.49 -32.15
CA LEU A 81 24.91 35.20 -32.65
C LEU A 81 24.08 33.99 -32.14
N PRO A 82 22.74 34.03 -32.19
CA PRO A 82 21.93 32.88 -31.77
C PRO A 82 22.18 31.66 -32.69
N GLY A 83 22.06 30.44 -32.17
CA GLY A 83 22.11 29.20 -32.95
C GLY A 83 23.45 28.93 -33.67
N SER A 84 24.51 29.66 -33.29
CA SER A 84 25.76 29.76 -34.07
C SER A 84 26.77 28.64 -33.81
N ARG A 85 26.41 27.69 -32.92
CA ARG A 85 27.23 26.56 -32.47
C ARG A 85 28.58 26.97 -31.87
N LEU A 86 28.61 28.13 -31.21
CA LEU A 86 29.79 28.62 -30.49
C LEU A 86 30.07 27.69 -29.30
N ASN A 87 31.32 27.28 -29.12
CA ASN A 87 31.74 26.40 -28.04
C ASN A 87 33.01 26.95 -27.40
N GLY A 88 33.00 27.18 -26.08
CA GLY A 88 34.05 27.88 -25.36
C GLY A 88 33.49 28.67 -24.18
N THR A 89 34.21 29.70 -23.72
CA THR A 89 33.76 30.58 -22.63
C THR A 89 33.71 32.04 -23.08
N LEU A 90 33.23 32.95 -22.22
CA LEU A 90 33.27 34.40 -22.46
C LEU A 90 34.54 35.08 -21.89
N ASP A 91 35.43 34.36 -21.20
CA ASP A 91 36.55 34.95 -20.44
C ASP A 91 37.55 35.74 -21.30
N ALA A 92 37.70 35.35 -22.57
CA ALA A 92 38.61 36.01 -23.51
C ALA A 92 38.04 37.30 -24.12
N LEU A 93 36.72 37.56 -23.97
CA LEU A 93 36.04 38.74 -24.49
C LEU A 93 36.22 39.93 -23.55
N ASP A 94 36.99 40.91 -23.98
CA ASP A 94 37.14 42.16 -23.23
C ASP A 94 35.94 43.09 -23.45
N PHE A 95 34.93 42.97 -22.58
CA PHE A 95 33.76 43.84 -22.57
C PHE A 95 34.10 45.33 -22.35
N ALA A 96 35.23 45.68 -21.74
CA ALA A 96 35.62 47.09 -21.57
C ALA A 96 35.99 47.76 -22.90
N SER A 97 36.40 46.97 -23.90
CA SER A 97 36.67 47.42 -25.27
C SER A 97 35.39 47.67 -26.09
N LEU A 98 34.19 47.37 -25.58
CA LEU A 98 32.89 47.46 -26.30
C LEU A 98 31.88 48.41 -25.60
N PRO A 99 32.23 49.68 -25.31
CA PRO A 99 31.46 50.54 -24.41
C PRO A 99 30.09 50.98 -24.97
N ASN A 100 29.89 50.91 -26.29
CA ASN A 100 28.66 51.34 -26.97
C ASN A 100 27.65 50.20 -27.19
N LEU A 101 27.93 49.00 -26.69
CA LEU A 101 27.08 47.83 -26.90
C LEU A 101 25.70 47.98 -26.24
N THR A 102 24.65 47.86 -27.05
CA THR A 102 23.24 47.96 -26.64
C THR A 102 22.52 46.61 -26.66
N CYS A 103 23.00 45.66 -27.47
CA CYS A 103 22.48 44.30 -27.61
C CYS A 103 23.63 43.30 -27.56
N PHE A 104 23.53 42.29 -26.69
CA PHE A 104 24.42 41.12 -26.66
C PHE A 104 23.55 39.86 -26.59
N ASN A 105 23.45 39.13 -27.70
CA ASN A 105 22.75 37.86 -27.81
C ASN A 105 23.72 36.75 -28.26
N VAL A 106 23.86 35.72 -27.44
CA VAL A 106 24.61 34.49 -27.75
C VAL A 106 23.80 33.23 -27.38
N SER A 107 22.48 33.33 -27.41
CA SER A 107 21.56 32.21 -27.08
C SER A 107 21.70 31.00 -28.01
N ASP A 108 21.21 29.83 -27.61
CA ASP A 108 21.23 28.59 -28.43
C ASP A 108 22.66 28.27 -28.93
N ASN A 109 23.58 28.08 -27.97
CA ASN A 109 24.99 27.80 -28.22
C ASN A 109 25.55 26.83 -27.16
N ASN A 110 26.81 26.45 -27.31
CA ASN A 110 27.53 25.56 -26.39
C ASN A 110 28.53 26.36 -25.52
N LEU A 111 28.21 27.59 -25.14
CA LEU A 111 29.07 28.39 -24.26
C LEU A 111 28.94 27.91 -22.82
N LYS A 112 30.07 27.91 -22.10
CA LYS A 112 30.17 27.40 -20.73
C LYS A 112 31.07 28.28 -19.85
N GLY A 113 31.22 27.88 -18.60
CA GLY A 113 31.96 28.65 -17.60
C GLY A 113 31.09 29.72 -16.93
N PRO A 114 31.65 30.52 -16.00
CA PRO A 114 30.90 31.58 -15.36
C PRO A 114 30.61 32.75 -16.31
N ILE A 115 29.49 33.44 -16.09
CA ILE A 115 29.22 34.73 -16.73
C ILE A 115 30.26 35.74 -16.21
N PRO A 116 31.08 36.40 -17.06
CA PRO A 116 32.13 37.29 -16.57
C PRO A 116 31.59 38.54 -15.88
N TYR A 117 32.14 38.88 -14.71
CA TYR A 117 31.73 40.08 -13.97
C TYR A 117 31.93 41.38 -14.77
N SER A 118 32.87 41.40 -15.72
CA SER A 118 33.16 42.52 -16.62
C SER A 118 31.99 42.90 -17.52
N ILE A 119 30.95 42.05 -17.65
CA ILE A 119 29.72 42.38 -18.38
C ILE A 119 29.01 43.63 -17.82
N GLY A 120 29.18 43.93 -16.52
CA GLY A 120 28.65 45.13 -15.88
C GLY A 120 29.24 46.46 -16.40
N ASN A 121 30.36 46.41 -17.11
CA ASN A 121 30.98 47.59 -17.72
C ASN A 121 30.17 48.13 -18.92
N LEU A 122 29.26 47.34 -19.49
CA LEU A 122 28.47 47.67 -20.68
C LEU A 122 27.33 48.66 -20.37
N SER A 123 27.67 49.88 -19.93
CA SER A 123 26.70 50.89 -19.46
C SER A 123 25.57 51.26 -20.44
N GLN A 124 25.71 50.93 -21.72
CA GLN A 124 24.71 51.17 -22.77
C GLN A 124 23.75 49.98 -23.03
N LEU A 125 24.00 48.82 -22.41
CA LEU A 125 23.30 47.57 -22.70
C LEU A 125 21.81 47.65 -22.33
N ARG A 126 20.97 47.22 -23.27
CA ARG A 126 19.50 47.14 -23.16
C ARG A 126 19.00 45.70 -23.26
N PHE A 127 19.63 44.90 -24.10
CA PHE A 127 19.29 43.50 -24.32
C PHE A 127 20.48 42.61 -24.00
N LEU A 128 20.30 41.70 -23.06
CA LEU A 128 21.26 40.65 -22.72
C LEU A 128 20.54 39.30 -22.77
N ASP A 129 20.99 38.43 -23.67
CA ASP A 129 20.42 37.10 -23.89
C ASP A 129 21.53 36.06 -23.97
N LEU A 130 21.59 35.23 -22.92
CA LEU A 130 22.54 34.13 -22.74
C LEU A 130 21.79 32.78 -22.63
N ALA A 131 20.51 32.75 -23.03
CA ALA A 131 19.64 31.58 -22.89
C ALA A 131 20.17 30.34 -23.63
N ASP A 132 19.73 29.15 -23.22
CA ASP A 132 19.92 27.90 -23.97
C ASP A 132 21.45 27.64 -24.22
N ASN A 133 22.20 27.53 -23.13
CA ASN A 133 23.67 27.38 -23.08
C ASN A 133 24.09 26.54 -21.84
N PHE A 134 25.39 26.48 -21.51
CA PHE A 134 25.95 25.76 -20.35
C PHE A 134 26.68 26.69 -19.36
N PHE A 135 26.22 27.94 -19.19
CA PHE A 135 26.81 28.88 -18.21
C PHE A 135 26.58 28.38 -16.78
N GLU A 136 27.66 28.37 -15.99
CA GLU A 136 27.69 27.84 -14.62
C GLU A 136 27.93 28.93 -13.56
N GLY A 137 27.85 28.58 -12.28
CA GLY A 137 28.14 29.50 -11.19
C GLY A 137 27.04 30.55 -10.95
N ALA A 138 27.36 31.65 -10.28
CA ALA A 138 26.38 32.65 -9.85
C ALA A 138 26.14 33.76 -10.87
N ILE A 139 24.91 34.27 -10.95
CA ILE A 139 24.59 35.50 -11.69
C ILE A 139 25.44 36.67 -11.13
N PRO A 140 26.28 37.34 -11.94
CA PRO A 140 27.16 38.39 -11.44
C PRO A 140 26.41 39.60 -10.90
N ARG A 141 26.73 40.01 -9.67
CA ARG A 141 26.20 41.23 -9.03
C ARG A 141 26.43 42.50 -9.86
N SER A 142 27.47 42.51 -10.69
CA SER A 142 27.79 43.61 -11.61
C SER A 142 26.73 43.83 -12.71
N ILE A 143 25.85 42.87 -12.99
CA ILE A 143 24.68 43.09 -13.87
C ILE A 143 23.80 44.23 -13.33
N GLY A 144 23.73 44.43 -12.01
CA GLY A 144 23.05 45.57 -11.38
C GLY A 144 23.61 46.96 -11.73
N GLN A 145 24.77 47.03 -12.39
CA GLN A 145 25.34 48.27 -12.93
C GLN A 145 24.71 48.68 -14.26
N LEU A 146 24.03 47.76 -14.96
CA LEU A 146 23.43 47.95 -16.28
C LEU A 146 22.10 48.72 -16.18
N ARG A 147 22.17 50.02 -15.87
CA ARG A 147 20.99 50.87 -15.62
C ARG A 147 20.07 51.08 -16.83
N LYS A 148 20.54 50.75 -18.03
CA LYS A 148 19.76 50.80 -19.27
C LYS A 148 19.14 49.45 -19.67
N LEU A 149 19.38 48.37 -18.91
CA LEU A 149 18.91 47.03 -19.26
C LEU A 149 17.36 46.98 -19.27
N GLU A 150 16.81 46.58 -20.41
CA GLU A 150 15.37 46.47 -20.68
C GLU A 150 14.91 45.00 -20.70
N LYS A 151 15.78 44.07 -21.12
CA LYS A 151 15.55 42.62 -21.09
C LYS A 151 16.78 41.85 -20.66
N LEU A 152 16.56 40.81 -19.85
CA LEU A 152 17.55 39.81 -19.44
C LEU A 152 16.96 38.41 -19.61
N ASP A 153 17.56 37.58 -20.46
CA ASP A 153 17.25 36.15 -20.57
C ASP A 153 18.50 35.30 -20.26
N LEU A 154 18.35 34.39 -19.30
CA LEU A 154 19.38 33.48 -18.79
C LEU A 154 18.82 32.04 -18.65
N ARG A 155 17.67 31.72 -19.30
CA ARG A 155 17.05 30.39 -19.14
C ARG A 155 17.94 29.25 -19.65
N GLU A 156 17.63 28.03 -19.23
CA GLU A 156 18.19 26.78 -19.76
C GLU A 156 19.74 26.84 -19.77
N ASN A 157 20.28 26.87 -18.56
CA ASN A 157 21.71 26.98 -18.24
C ASN A 157 22.00 26.24 -16.91
N GLU A 158 23.27 26.20 -16.48
CA GLU A 158 23.72 25.56 -15.24
C GLU A 158 23.95 26.57 -14.10
N LEU A 159 23.25 27.71 -14.09
CA LEU A 159 23.43 28.76 -13.09
C LEU A 159 22.96 28.30 -11.70
N THR A 160 23.64 28.80 -10.67
CA THR A 160 23.49 28.42 -9.27
C THR A 160 23.49 29.65 -8.36
N SER A 161 23.47 29.45 -7.04
CA SER A 161 23.43 30.52 -6.03
C SER A 161 22.14 31.33 -6.08
N SER A 162 22.08 32.43 -5.33
CA SER A 162 20.90 33.31 -5.24
C SER A 162 20.90 34.42 -6.27
N ILE A 163 19.70 34.89 -6.62
CA ILE A 163 19.52 36.09 -7.43
C ILE A 163 20.21 37.27 -6.71
N PRO A 164 21.14 37.99 -7.34
CA PRO A 164 21.83 39.10 -6.70
C PRO A 164 20.85 40.25 -6.43
N SER A 165 20.85 40.79 -5.21
CA SER A 165 19.96 41.90 -4.83
C SER A 165 20.25 43.17 -5.63
N GLU A 166 21.48 43.31 -6.15
CA GLU A 166 21.88 44.37 -7.07
C GLU A 166 21.07 44.35 -8.38
N LEU A 167 20.43 43.24 -8.79
CA LEU A 167 19.60 43.20 -9.99
C LEU A 167 18.38 44.15 -9.91
N GLY A 168 17.89 44.43 -8.68
CA GLY A 168 16.84 45.43 -8.45
C GLY A 168 17.22 46.86 -8.83
N LEU A 169 18.50 47.13 -9.11
CA LEU A 169 19.03 48.42 -9.56
C LEU A 169 18.79 48.70 -11.06
N CYS A 170 18.39 47.69 -11.84
CA CYS A 170 18.08 47.76 -13.27
C CYS A 170 16.63 48.24 -13.51
N SER A 171 16.28 49.45 -13.06
CA SER A 171 14.89 49.95 -13.05
C SER A 171 14.19 50.09 -14.42
N ASN A 172 14.92 49.92 -15.53
CA ASN A 172 14.35 49.84 -16.88
C ASN A 172 13.89 48.44 -17.30
N LEU A 173 14.14 47.40 -16.50
CA LEU A 173 13.88 46.01 -16.87
C LEU A 173 12.37 45.74 -17.03
N THR A 174 12.02 45.18 -18.18
CA THR A 174 10.65 44.82 -18.59
C THR A 174 10.46 43.30 -18.73
N TYR A 175 11.54 42.56 -18.92
CA TYR A 175 11.57 41.13 -19.17
C TYR A 175 12.73 40.53 -18.38
N LEU A 176 12.43 39.66 -17.43
CA LEU A 176 13.42 38.93 -16.63
C LEU A 176 13.11 37.43 -16.67
N VAL A 177 13.98 36.68 -17.31
CA VAL A 177 13.82 35.24 -17.50
C VAL A 177 15.08 34.50 -17.08
N ILE A 178 14.92 33.57 -16.15
CA ILE A 178 15.99 32.81 -15.47
C ILE A 178 15.62 31.33 -15.24
N ALA A 179 14.63 30.83 -15.99
CA ALA A 179 14.05 29.50 -15.81
C ALA A 179 15.02 28.34 -16.16
N MET A 180 14.70 27.10 -15.77
CA MET A 180 15.50 25.91 -16.10
C MET A 180 16.98 26.08 -15.73
N ASN A 181 17.23 26.30 -14.44
CA ASN A 181 18.56 26.50 -13.86
C ASN A 181 18.58 25.86 -12.44
N SER A 182 19.67 26.02 -11.69
CA SER A 182 19.78 25.62 -10.28
C SER A 182 19.87 26.84 -9.32
N ILE A 183 19.26 27.97 -9.67
CA ILE A 183 19.22 29.19 -8.85
C ILE A 183 18.39 28.92 -7.58
N SER A 184 18.89 29.36 -6.43
CA SER A 184 18.45 28.93 -5.10
C SER A 184 18.26 30.10 -4.13
N GLY A 185 17.48 29.89 -3.07
CA GLY A 185 17.23 30.94 -2.07
C GLY A 185 16.10 31.88 -2.46
N GLU A 186 15.93 32.95 -1.70
CA GLU A 186 14.73 33.80 -1.76
C GLU A 186 14.76 34.82 -2.90
N LEU A 187 13.57 35.25 -3.33
CA LEU A 187 13.42 36.43 -4.19
C LEU A 187 13.88 37.68 -3.42
N PRO A 188 14.94 38.39 -3.86
CA PRO A 188 15.41 39.56 -3.11
C PRO A 188 14.36 40.68 -3.14
N LEU A 189 14.03 41.24 -1.97
CA LEU A 189 13.06 42.35 -1.85
C LEU A 189 13.39 43.54 -2.76
N SER A 190 14.67 43.76 -3.10
CA SER A 190 15.09 44.81 -4.04
C SER A 190 14.48 44.67 -5.44
N LEU A 191 14.07 43.47 -5.87
CA LEU A 191 13.36 43.27 -7.15
C LEU A 191 12.00 43.98 -7.20
N SER A 192 11.40 44.32 -6.05
CA SER A 192 10.21 45.20 -5.98
C SER A 192 10.45 46.60 -6.58
N SER A 193 11.70 47.01 -6.77
CA SER A 193 12.06 48.27 -7.46
C SER A 193 11.86 48.20 -8.98
N LEU A 194 11.67 47.01 -9.56
CA LEU A 194 11.50 46.78 -11.00
C LEU A 194 10.05 47.07 -11.46
N VAL A 195 9.56 48.29 -11.21
CA VAL A 195 8.17 48.71 -11.46
C VAL A 195 7.72 48.65 -12.95
N ARG A 196 8.65 48.42 -13.88
CA ARG A 196 8.41 48.30 -15.32
C ARG A 196 8.28 46.86 -15.82
N LEU A 197 8.41 45.88 -14.93
CA LEU A 197 8.41 44.45 -15.27
C LEU A 197 7.05 44.02 -15.85
N SER A 198 7.09 43.41 -17.04
CA SER A 198 5.96 42.80 -17.74
C SER A 198 6.02 41.27 -17.66
N GLU A 199 7.21 40.70 -17.79
CA GLU A 199 7.41 39.25 -17.75
C GLU A 199 8.43 38.89 -16.64
N PHE A 200 8.03 38.01 -15.72
CA PHE A 200 8.93 37.36 -14.78
C PHE A 200 8.77 35.84 -14.85
N VAL A 201 9.83 35.15 -15.29
CA VAL A 201 9.80 33.71 -15.61
C VAL A 201 11.03 33.04 -14.98
N ALA A 202 10.80 32.29 -13.90
CA ALA A 202 11.83 31.62 -13.11
C ALA A 202 11.40 30.20 -12.71
N TRP A 203 10.65 29.52 -13.58
CA TRP A 203 10.22 28.13 -13.37
C TRP A 203 11.40 27.15 -13.47
N ASP A 204 11.24 25.95 -12.91
CA ASP A 204 12.26 24.88 -12.83
C ASP A 204 13.60 25.38 -12.29
N ASN A 205 13.58 25.69 -10.99
CA ASN A 205 14.70 26.22 -10.21
C ASN A 205 14.58 25.75 -8.75
N ARG A 206 15.41 26.30 -7.87
CA ARG A 206 15.44 26.00 -6.42
C ARG A 206 15.09 27.21 -5.56
N LEU A 207 14.32 28.16 -6.09
CA LEU A 207 13.90 29.36 -5.37
C LEU A 207 13.05 28.99 -4.16
N SER A 208 13.26 29.66 -3.03
CA SER A 208 12.63 29.35 -1.74
C SER A 208 12.06 30.60 -1.08
N GLY A 209 11.50 30.45 0.13
CA GLY A 209 10.99 31.58 0.91
C GLY A 209 9.62 32.07 0.42
N GLU A 210 9.15 33.16 1.04
CA GLU A 210 7.78 33.64 0.84
C GLU A 210 7.65 34.66 -0.30
N LEU A 211 6.49 34.66 -0.96
CA LEU A 211 6.11 35.70 -1.91
C LEU A 211 5.72 36.98 -1.17
N LEU A 212 6.62 37.96 -1.09
CA LEU A 212 6.39 39.20 -0.34
C LEU A 212 5.35 40.13 -1.01
N PRO A 213 4.47 40.81 -0.24
CA PRO A 213 3.46 41.73 -0.77
C PRO A 213 4.01 42.84 -1.68
N ASP A 214 5.21 43.37 -1.36
CA ASP A 214 5.87 44.48 -2.07
C ASP A 214 6.12 44.19 -3.56
N PHE A 215 6.30 42.92 -3.94
CA PHE A 215 6.41 42.54 -5.35
C PHE A 215 5.10 42.82 -6.10
N PHE A 216 3.96 42.51 -5.47
CA PHE A 216 2.65 42.62 -6.10
C PHE A 216 2.13 44.05 -6.14
N THR A 217 2.40 44.86 -5.10
CA THR A 217 2.06 46.29 -5.09
C THR A 217 2.84 47.09 -6.13
N ASN A 218 4.06 46.65 -6.47
CA ASN A 218 4.96 47.41 -7.33
C ASN A 218 4.98 46.92 -8.78
N TRP A 219 4.88 45.61 -9.04
CA TRP A 219 4.86 45.04 -10.39
C TRP A 219 3.49 45.16 -11.08
N THR A 220 2.75 46.27 -10.91
CA THR A 220 1.43 46.49 -11.55
C THR A 220 1.45 46.49 -13.09
N GLY A 221 2.65 46.49 -13.69
CA GLY A 221 2.88 46.26 -15.11
C GLY A 221 2.75 44.81 -15.58
N LEU A 222 2.80 43.83 -14.67
CA LEU A 222 3.06 42.42 -14.99
C LEU A 222 1.92 41.75 -15.79
N VAL A 223 2.33 41.00 -16.82
CA VAL A 223 1.49 40.24 -17.75
C VAL A 223 1.68 38.73 -17.56
N SER A 224 2.89 38.27 -17.23
CA SER A 224 3.14 36.86 -16.86
C SER A 224 4.00 36.72 -15.61
N LEU A 225 3.59 35.81 -14.73
CA LEU A 225 4.34 35.37 -13.55
C LEU A 225 4.43 33.84 -13.54
N TRP A 226 5.60 33.30 -13.86
CA TRP A 226 5.84 31.85 -13.95
C TRP A 226 6.93 31.43 -12.96
N LEU A 227 6.53 30.77 -11.87
CA LEU A 227 7.40 30.31 -10.78
C LEU A 227 7.25 28.79 -10.52
N THR A 228 6.73 28.07 -11.51
CA THR A 228 6.42 26.63 -11.45
C THR A 228 7.65 25.77 -11.16
N HIS A 229 7.54 24.65 -10.44
CA HIS A 229 8.69 23.81 -10.04
C HIS A 229 9.78 24.61 -9.29
N ASN A 230 9.48 25.01 -8.05
CA ASN A 230 10.40 25.64 -7.12
C ASN A 230 10.09 25.18 -5.67
N PHE A 231 10.74 25.76 -4.67
CA PHE A 231 10.54 25.50 -3.24
C PHE A 231 9.88 26.69 -2.51
N LEU A 232 9.07 27.50 -3.20
CA LEU A 232 8.43 28.66 -2.62
C LEU A 232 7.46 28.25 -1.50
N SER A 233 7.50 29.01 -0.41
CA SER A 233 6.68 28.84 0.78
C SER A 233 5.80 30.08 1.02
N GLY A 234 5.13 30.15 2.16
CA GLY A 234 4.24 31.27 2.48
C GLY A 234 2.82 31.09 1.95
N GLN A 235 1.98 32.06 2.31
CA GLN A 235 0.66 32.22 1.71
C GLN A 235 0.77 33.07 0.44
N ILE A 236 -0.17 32.91 -0.50
CA ILE A 236 -0.30 33.85 -1.63
C ILE A 236 -0.91 35.15 -1.07
N PRO A 237 -0.19 36.30 -1.07
CA PRO A 237 -0.71 37.51 -0.44
C PRO A 237 -1.95 38.07 -1.17
N PRO A 238 -2.92 38.67 -0.47
CA PRO A 238 -4.06 39.35 -1.08
C PRO A 238 -3.67 40.43 -2.10
N GLU A 239 -2.52 41.08 -1.88
CA GLU A 239 -1.93 42.12 -2.73
C GLU A 239 -1.66 41.64 -4.15
N ILE A 240 -1.58 40.33 -4.40
CA ILE A 240 -1.48 39.74 -5.74
C ILE A 240 -2.58 40.28 -6.67
N GLY A 241 -3.76 40.61 -6.13
CA GLY A 241 -4.87 41.22 -6.88
C GLY A 241 -4.56 42.58 -7.52
N SER A 242 -3.46 43.22 -7.15
CA SER A 242 -2.94 44.45 -7.78
C SER A 242 -2.46 44.23 -9.23
N LEU A 243 -2.12 42.98 -9.59
CA LEU A 243 -1.64 42.59 -10.92
C LEU A 243 -2.76 42.54 -11.98
N THR A 244 -3.52 43.62 -12.15
CA THR A 244 -4.72 43.68 -13.02
C THR A 244 -4.46 43.44 -14.52
N LYS A 245 -3.21 43.51 -14.97
CA LYS A 245 -2.77 43.22 -16.35
C LYS A 245 -2.43 41.75 -16.61
N LEU A 246 -2.37 40.94 -15.56
CA LEU A 246 -1.90 39.55 -15.62
C LEU A 246 -2.76 38.69 -16.56
N ARG A 247 -2.08 37.91 -17.41
CA ARG A 247 -2.66 36.93 -18.35
C ARG A 247 -2.32 35.50 -17.96
N TYR A 248 -1.13 35.29 -17.38
CA TYR A 248 -0.65 33.98 -16.98
C TYR A 248 -0.11 34.04 -15.55
N LEU A 249 -0.77 33.30 -14.63
CA LEU A 249 -0.26 33.05 -13.29
C LEU A 249 0.02 31.55 -13.16
N ARG A 250 1.29 31.18 -13.03
CA ARG A 250 1.72 29.79 -12.87
C ARG A 250 2.62 29.65 -11.64
N LEU A 251 2.08 29.12 -10.56
CA LEU A 251 2.77 28.89 -9.28
C LEU A 251 2.84 27.40 -8.92
N ALA A 252 2.51 26.51 -9.87
CA ALA A 252 2.40 25.09 -9.64
C ALA A 252 3.68 24.39 -9.14
N ASN A 253 3.52 23.26 -8.45
CA ASN A 253 4.63 22.47 -7.90
C ASN A 253 5.60 23.30 -7.04
N ASN A 254 5.04 23.82 -5.93
CA ASN A 254 5.70 24.58 -4.87
C ASN A 254 5.14 24.13 -3.50
N SER A 255 5.55 24.79 -2.41
CA SER A 255 5.07 24.53 -1.05
C SER A 255 4.16 25.66 -0.53
N LEU A 256 3.44 26.36 -1.41
CA LEU A 256 2.52 27.43 -1.03
C LEU A 256 1.32 26.86 -0.26
N PHE A 257 0.84 27.59 0.74
CA PHE A 257 -0.22 27.12 1.63
C PHE A 257 -1.26 28.19 1.94
N GLY A 258 -2.33 27.82 2.64
CA GLY A 258 -3.39 28.74 3.01
C GLY A 258 -4.44 28.92 1.91
N PRO A 259 -5.41 29.82 2.12
CA PRO A 259 -6.51 30.04 1.19
C PRO A 259 -6.04 30.71 -0.10
N ILE A 260 -6.69 30.39 -1.21
CA ILE A 260 -6.58 31.20 -2.43
C ILE A 260 -7.18 32.58 -2.12
N PRO A 261 -6.43 33.70 -2.27
CA PRO A 261 -6.92 35.01 -1.87
C PRO A 261 -8.03 35.51 -2.79
N THR A 262 -9.04 36.17 -2.23
CA THR A 262 -10.18 36.75 -2.98
C THR A 262 -9.74 37.80 -4.03
N GLY A 263 -8.60 38.46 -3.80
CA GLY A 263 -7.96 39.37 -4.74
C GLY A 263 -7.69 38.78 -6.13
N ILE A 264 -7.68 37.44 -6.27
CA ILE A 264 -7.57 36.73 -7.55
C ILE A 264 -8.65 37.14 -8.55
N GLY A 265 -9.84 37.54 -8.09
CA GLY A 265 -10.93 38.03 -8.95
C GLY A 265 -10.60 39.33 -9.70
N SER A 266 -9.53 40.04 -9.34
CA SER A 266 -9.12 41.27 -10.03
C SER A 266 -8.53 41.04 -11.43
N PHE A 267 -8.13 39.81 -11.77
CA PHE A 267 -7.42 39.50 -13.03
C PHE A 267 -8.35 39.40 -14.25
N LYS A 268 -8.98 40.53 -14.66
CA LYS A 268 -9.94 40.57 -15.78
C LYS A 268 -9.34 40.21 -17.17
N ASN A 269 -8.04 39.98 -17.24
CA ASN A 269 -7.32 39.56 -18.45
C ASN A 269 -6.71 38.16 -18.36
N LEU A 270 -6.95 37.41 -17.27
CA LEU A 270 -6.34 36.10 -17.05
C LEU A 270 -6.84 35.07 -18.06
N LEU A 271 -5.89 34.37 -18.69
CA LEU A 271 -6.11 33.28 -19.65
C LEU A 271 -5.78 31.93 -19.04
N GLN A 272 -4.80 31.87 -18.12
CA GLN A 272 -4.45 30.68 -17.35
C GLN A 272 -4.20 31.02 -15.88
N LEU A 273 -4.82 30.24 -15.01
CA LEU A 273 -4.50 30.13 -13.60
C LEU A 273 -4.03 28.72 -13.31
N ASP A 274 -2.80 28.58 -12.82
CA ASP A 274 -2.21 27.30 -12.45
C ASP A 274 -1.57 27.40 -11.07
N LEU A 275 -2.27 26.83 -10.09
CA LEU A 275 -1.86 26.72 -8.69
C LEU A 275 -1.75 25.24 -8.26
N SER A 276 -1.69 24.33 -9.22
CA SER A 276 -1.65 22.88 -8.98
C SER A 276 -0.44 22.45 -8.14
N ARG A 277 -0.50 21.28 -7.50
CA ARG A 277 0.64 20.68 -6.76
C ARG A 277 1.23 21.64 -5.71
N ASN A 278 0.40 22.09 -4.80
CA ASN A 278 0.77 22.94 -3.66
C ASN A 278 0.06 22.43 -2.39
N ASN A 279 0.15 23.15 -1.28
CA ASN A 279 -0.61 22.87 -0.05
C ASN A 279 -1.73 23.90 0.19
N LEU A 280 -2.32 24.42 -0.90
CA LEU A 280 -3.41 25.39 -0.83
C LEU A 280 -4.69 24.78 -0.25
N SER A 281 -5.53 25.66 0.25
CA SER A 281 -6.38 25.35 1.40
C SER A 281 -7.69 26.14 1.39
N GLY A 282 -8.60 25.81 2.30
CA GLY A 282 -9.88 26.51 2.44
C GLY A 282 -10.79 26.29 1.23
N GLN A 283 -11.74 27.20 1.02
CA GLN A 283 -12.66 27.13 -0.13
C GLN A 283 -12.04 27.82 -1.35
N ILE A 284 -12.44 27.37 -2.54
CA ILE A 284 -12.20 28.15 -3.76
C ILE A 284 -13.02 29.45 -3.64
N PRO A 285 -12.41 30.65 -3.73
CA PRO A 285 -13.11 31.92 -3.51
C PRO A 285 -14.13 32.19 -4.64
N PRO A 286 -15.38 32.60 -4.35
CA PRO A 286 -16.38 32.90 -5.38
C PRO A 286 -15.95 33.95 -6.41
N GLU A 287 -15.06 34.86 -6.03
CA GLU A 287 -14.48 35.91 -6.87
C GLU A 287 -13.75 35.35 -8.11
N ILE A 288 -13.30 34.09 -8.06
CA ILE A 288 -12.73 33.38 -9.22
C ILE A 288 -13.70 33.36 -10.40
N GLY A 289 -15.02 33.29 -10.14
CA GLY A 289 -16.07 33.31 -11.15
C GLY A 289 -16.10 34.58 -12.01
N SER A 290 -15.36 35.63 -11.61
CA SER A 290 -15.25 36.87 -12.39
C SER A 290 -14.14 36.85 -13.46
N LEU A 291 -13.38 35.74 -13.56
CA LEU A 291 -12.30 35.51 -14.54
C LEU A 291 -12.84 35.07 -15.92
N THR A 292 -13.69 35.88 -16.54
CA THR A 292 -14.45 35.53 -17.75
C THR A 292 -13.63 35.22 -19.02
N LYS A 293 -12.32 35.51 -19.03
CA LYS A 293 -11.39 35.19 -20.13
C LYS A 293 -10.58 33.89 -19.90
N LEU A 294 -10.81 33.19 -18.80
CA LEU A 294 -10.02 32.02 -18.41
C LEU A 294 -10.25 30.85 -19.39
N ASN A 295 -9.17 30.31 -19.92
CA ASN A 295 -9.15 29.12 -20.78
C ASN A 295 -8.70 27.88 -20.00
N TYR A 296 -7.82 28.06 -19.01
CA TYR A 296 -7.20 26.97 -18.24
C TYR A 296 -7.27 27.28 -16.75
N LEU A 297 -7.89 26.38 -15.98
CA LEU A 297 -7.92 26.42 -14.52
C LEU A 297 -7.40 25.10 -13.95
N TYR A 298 -6.23 25.16 -13.33
CA TYR A 298 -5.58 24.03 -12.67
C TYR A 298 -5.38 24.33 -11.18
N LEU A 299 -6.10 23.60 -10.33
CA LEU A 299 -6.02 23.68 -8.87
C LEU A 299 -5.79 22.29 -8.25
N ASP A 300 -5.43 21.30 -9.06
CA ASP A 300 -5.29 19.90 -8.65
C ASP A 300 -4.12 19.65 -7.69
N HIS A 301 -4.12 18.51 -7.00
CA HIS A 301 -3.11 18.15 -5.99
C HIS A 301 -2.91 19.28 -4.95
N ASN A 302 -3.99 19.64 -4.26
CA ASN A 302 -4.01 20.60 -3.17
C ASN A 302 -4.92 20.07 -2.04
N SER A 303 -5.17 20.88 -1.02
CA SER A 303 -6.08 20.55 0.10
C SER A 303 -7.37 21.40 0.09
N LEU A 304 -7.80 21.92 -1.07
CA LEU A 304 -8.99 22.77 -1.22
C LEU A 304 -10.26 21.99 -0.83
N ALA A 305 -11.22 22.65 -0.18
CA ALA A 305 -12.38 22.00 0.42
C ALA A 305 -13.70 22.78 0.18
N GLY A 306 -14.83 22.12 0.44
CA GLY A 306 -16.16 22.69 0.23
C GLY A 306 -16.65 22.61 -1.22
N GLN A 307 -17.69 23.38 -1.55
CA GLN A 307 -18.34 23.31 -2.86
C GLN A 307 -17.60 24.13 -3.93
N ILE A 308 -17.70 23.70 -5.20
CA ILE A 308 -17.23 24.50 -6.35
C ILE A 308 -18.14 25.74 -6.49
N PRO A 309 -17.59 26.97 -6.47
CA PRO A 309 -18.40 28.18 -6.63
C PRO A 309 -19.13 28.23 -7.97
N THR A 310 -20.42 28.60 -7.95
CA THR A 310 -21.29 28.61 -9.12
C THR A 310 -20.78 29.47 -10.28
N GLY A 311 -19.97 30.49 -9.99
CA GLY A 311 -19.34 31.34 -10.99
C GLY A 311 -18.37 30.60 -11.93
N ILE A 312 -17.74 29.48 -11.51
CA ILE A 312 -16.85 28.68 -12.38
C ILE A 312 -17.62 28.11 -13.57
N TRP A 313 -18.86 27.70 -13.37
CA TRP A 313 -19.71 27.15 -14.43
C TRP A 313 -20.08 28.17 -15.51
N SER A 314 -19.84 29.47 -15.27
CA SER A 314 -20.12 30.54 -16.24
C SER A 314 -19.00 30.76 -17.27
N PHE A 315 -17.83 30.13 -17.14
CA PHE A 315 -16.66 30.39 -17.99
C PHE A 315 -16.83 29.91 -19.45
N LYS A 316 -17.27 30.81 -20.33
CA LYS A 316 -17.54 30.53 -21.76
C LYS A 316 -16.31 30.22 -22.63
N ASN A 317 -15.10 30.42 -22.10
CA ASN A 317 -13.84 30.12 -22.80
C ASN A 317 -13.05 28.96 -22.20
N LEU A 318 -13.54 28.35 -21.10
CA LEU A 318 -12.82 27.29 -20.41
C LEU A 318 -12.67 26.06 -21.31
N LEU A 319 -11.41 25.71 -21.57
CA LEU A 319 -11.00 24.52 -22.32
C LEU A 319 -10.63 23.40 -21.34
N HIS A 320 -9.91 23.71 -20.26
CA HIS A 320 -9.44 22.71 -19.30
C HIS A 320 -9.82 23.16 -17.89
N LEU A 321 -10.42 22.24 -17.14
CA LEU A 321 -10.70 22.36 -15.71
C LEU A 321 -10.15 21.13 -14.98
N ASP A 322 -9.10 21.32 -14.18
CA ASP A 322 -8.62 20.29 -13.26
C ASP A 322 -8.71 20.79 -11.82
N LEU A 323 -9.59 20.14 -11.06
CA LEU A 323 -9.78 20.32 -9.62
C LEU A 323 -9.55 18.99 -8.87
N SER A 324 -8.93 18.01 -9.54
CA SER A 324 -8.75 16.66 -8.99
C SER A 324 -7.81 16.65 -7.78
N ARG A 325 -7.87 15.58 -6.96
CA ARG A 325 -6.98 15.38 -5.81
C ARG A 325 -6.99 16.57 -4.84
N ASN A 326 -8.20 16.84 -4.34
CA ASN A 326 -8.53 17.84 -3.34
C ASN A 326 -9.55 17.25 -2.35
N ASN A 327 -10.12 18.08 -1.48
CA ASN A 327 -11.19 17.71 -0.54
C ASN A 327 -12.52 18.44 -0.86
N LEU A 328 -12.76 18.70 -2.16
CA LEU A 328 -13.98 19.36 -2.62
C LEU A 328 -15.19 18.45 -2.46
N SER A 329 -16.36 19.02 -2.22
CA SER A 329 -17.57 18.27 -1.83
C SER A 329 -18.87 18.91 -2.35
N GLY A 330 -20.00 18.28 -2.02
CA GLY A 330 -21.32 18.65 -2.55
C GLY A 330 -21.66 17.87 -3.81
N GLN A 331 -22.57 18.41 -4.63
CA GLN A 331 -22.98 17.82 -5.90
C GLN A 331 -22.35 18.58 -7.06
N ILE A 332 -22.08 17.88 -8.16
CA ILE A 332 -21.79 18.54 -9.45
C ILE A 332 -23.14 19.04 -9.98
N PRO A 333 -23.37 20.35 -10.16
CA PRO A 333 -24.69 20.87 -10.47
C PRO A 333 -24.95 20.91 -12.00
N PRO A 334 -26.22 20.86 -12.46
CA PRO A 334 -26.58 20.94 -13.88
C PRO A 334 -26.00 22.16 -14.61
N GLU A 335 -25.78 23.26 -13.89
CA GLU A 335 -25.14 24.48 -14.37
C GLU A 335 -23.78 24.23 -15.03
N ILE A 336 -23.10 23.10 -14.77
CA ILE A 336 -21.89 22.70 -15.50
C ILE A 336 -22.09 22.72 -17.02
N GLY A 337 -23.31 22.45 -17.52
CA GLY A 337 -23.70 22.55 -18.93
C GLY A 337 -23.51 23.94 -19.55
N ASN A 338 -23.33 24.99 -18.74
CA ASN A 338 -23.00 26.33 -19.22
C ASN A 338 -21.57 26.45 -19.78
N LEU A 339 -20.69 25.48 -19.52
CA LEU A 339 -19.35 25.38 -20.10
C LEU A 339 -19.44 24.84 -21.54
N THR A 340 -19.30 25.71 -22.53
CA THR A 340 -19.55 25.34 -23.95
C THR A 340 -18.32 24.87 -24.73
N LYS A 341 -17.13 24.85 -24.11
CA LYS A 341 -15.84 24.51 -24.76
C LYS A 341 -14.90 23.53 -24.02
N PRO A 342 -15.29 22.79 -22.95
CA PRO A 342 -14.34 21.96 -22.24
C PRO A 342 -13.84 20.79 -23.12
N ASN A 343 -12.52 20.67 -23.20
CA ASN A 343 -11.79 19.53 -23.73
C ASN A 343 -11.42 18.55 -22.60
N TYR A 344 -11.12 19.05 -21.40
CA TYR A 344 -10.78 18.23 -20.24
C TYR A 344 -11.53 18.71 -18.99
N LEU A 345 -12.19 17.78 -18.31
CA LEU A 345 -12.93 18.00 -17.08
C LEU A 345 -12.52 16.93 -16.05
N PHE A 346 -11.60 17.30 -15.16
CA PHE A 346 -11.02 16.40 -14.16
C PHE A 346 -11.42 16.86 -12.75
N LEU A 347 -12.26 16.06 -12.09
CA LEU A 347 -12.79 16.29 -10.74
C LEU A 347 -12.56 15.08 -9.81
N GLY A 348 -11.83 14.05 -10.28
CA GLY A 348 -11.54 12.84 -9.53
C GLY A 348 -10.76 13.06 -8.23
N TYR A 349 -10.75 12.06 -7.34
CA TYR A 349 -10.10 12.10 -6.02
C TYR A 349 -10.57 13.31 -5.19
N ASN A 350 -11.86 13.34 -4.89
CA ASN A 350 -12.56 14.37 -4.12
C ASN A 350 -13.70 13.71 -3.30
N SER A 351 -14.56 14.50 -2.68
CA SER A 351 -15.77 14.08 -1.94
C SER A 351 -17.07 14.52 -2.64
N PHE A 352 -17.12 14.53 -3.97
CA PHE A 352 -18.35 14.83 -4.72
C PHE A 352 -19.38 13.71 -4.57
N SER A 353 -20.67 14.08 -4.60
CA SER A 353 -21.80 13.22 -4.29
C SER A 353 -22.98 13.48 -5.24
N GLY A 354 -24.03 12.66 -5.16
CA GLY A 354 -25.19 12.77 -6.06
C GLY A 354 -24.92 12.18 -7.46
N PRO A 355 -25.80 12.43 -8.45
CA PRO A 355 -25.65 11.89 -9.80
C PRO A 355 -24.63 12.65 -10.64
N ILE A 356 -24.10 12.00 -11.67
CA ILE A 356 -23.37 12.69 -12.75
C ILE A 356 -24.40 13.48 -13.58
N PRO A 357 -24.25 14.81 -13.78
CA PRO A 357 -25.21 15.59 -14.56
C PRO A 357 -25.28 15.17 -16.03
N VAL A 358 -26.49 15.12 -16.58
CA VAL A 358 -26.73 14.71 -17.98
C VAL A 358 -26.16 15.71 -18.99
N GLU A 359 -26.01 16.96 -18.55
CA GLU A 359 -25.49 18.10 -19.28
C GLU A 359 -24.02 17.93 -19.71
N ILE A 360 -23.23 17.11 -19.01
CA ILE A 360 -21.84 16.80 -19.39
C ILE A 360 -21.80 16.11 -20.77
N GLY A 361 -22.82 15.32 -21.10
CA GLY A 361 -22.98 14.72 -22.43
C GLY A 361 -23.29 15.70 -23.58
N SER A 362 -23.39 17.01 -23.30
CA SER A 362 -23.47 18.05 -24.34
C SER A 362 -22.09 18.52 -24.86
N PHE A 363 -21.00 18.17 -24.17
CA PHE A 363 -19.65 18.68 -24.44
C PHE A 363 -19.00 17.96 -25.64
N LYS A 364 -19.41 18.32 -26.86
CA LYS A 364 -18.94 17.66 -28.10
C LYS A 364 -17.42 17.67 -28.32
N ASN A 365 -16.69 18.57 -27.66
CA ASN A 365 -15.22 18.67 -27.76
C ASN A 365 -14.49 17.93 -26.63
N LEU A 366 -15.21 17.29 -25.69
CA LEU A 366 -14.60 16.65 -24.53
C LEU A 366 -13.74 15.46 -24.96
N VAL A 367 -12.45 15.54 -24.63
CA VAL A 367 -11.41 14.54 -24.87
C VAL A 367 -11.16 13.71 -23.61
N GLY A 368 -11.26 14.31 -22.41
CA GLY A 368 -11.09 13.59 -21.15
C GLY A 368 -12.11 13.99 -20.08
N LEU A 369 -12.72 12.96 -19.48
CA LEU A 369 -13.58 13.05 -18.30
C LEU A 369 -13.04 12.11 -17.21
N GLU A 370 -12.69 12.68 -16.06
CA GLU A 370 -12.23 11.94 -14.89
C GLU A 370 -13.00 12.40 -13.65
N LEU A 371 -13.81 11.49 -13.10
CA LEU A 371 -14.62 11.67 -11.90
C LEU A 371 -14.38 10.56 -10.85
N SER A 372 -13.35 9.73 -11.03
CA SER A 372 -13.05 8.56 -10.19
C SER A 372 -12.74 8.96 -8.74
N SER A 373 -12.85 8.01 -7.81
CA SER A 373 -12.55 8.23 -6.38
C SER A 373 -13.35 9.41 -5.80
N ASN A 374 -14.68 9.26 -5.83
CA ASN A 374 -15.66 10.18 -5.27
C ASN A 374 -16.82 9.36 -4.64
N SER A 375 -17.89 10.03 -4.21
CA SER A 375 -19.15 9.41 -3.74
C SER A 375 -20.31 9.61 -4.73
N LEU A 376 -20.01 9.66 -6.05
CA LEU A 376 -21.04 9.82 -7.09
C LEU A 376 -21.92 8.57 -7.17
N SER A 377 -23.18 8.76 -7.56
CA SER A 377 -24.25 7.76 -7.43
C SER A 377 -25.22 7.81 -8.62
N GLY A 378 -26.24 6.94 -8.62
CA GLY A 378 -27.21 6.87 -9.73
C GLY A 378 -26.61 6.21 -10.97
N GLN A 379 -27.19 6.46 -12.14
CA GLN A 379 -26.75 5.85 -13.41
C GLN A 379 -25.78 6.75 -14.17
N ILE A 380 -24.89 6.16 -14.97
CA ILE A 380 -24.06 6.88 -15.95
C ILE A 380 -25.01 7.46 -17.04
N PRO A 381 -25.10 8.79 -17.23
CA PRO A 381 -26.02 9.39 -18.17
C PRO A 381 -25.86 8.85 -19.60
N THR A 382 -26.98 8.52 -20.25
CA THR A 382 -26.97 7.98 -21.62
C THR A 382 -26.34 8.93 -22.64
N THR A 383 -26.36 10.22 -22.36
CA THR A 383 -25.75 11.29 -23.18
C THR A 383 -24.22 11.19 -23.23
N LEU A 384 -23.55 10.65 -22.20
CA LEU A 384 -22.08 10.53 -22.19
C LEU A 384 -21.55 9.54 -23.23
N TRP A 385 -22.28 8.46 -23.51
CA TRP A 385 -21.85 7.43 -24.47
C TRP A 385 -21.82 7.93 -25.92
N ASN A 386 -22.43 9.08 -26.21
CA ASN A 386 -22.45 9.72 -27.53
C ASN A 386 -21.29 10.71 -27.76
N LEU A 387 -20.36 10.85 -26.82
CA LEU A 387 -19.21 11.75 -26.94
C LEU A 387 -18.10 11.14 -27.81
N SER A 388 -18.26 11.21 -29.13
CA SER A 388 -17.37 10.53 -30.10
C SER A 388 -15.89 10.94 -30.05
N ASN A 389 -15.59 12.13 -29.52
CA ASN A 389 -14.22 12.67 -29.35
C ASN A 389 -13.55 12.25 -28.02
N LEU A 390 -14.30 11.61 -27.11
CA LEU A 390 -13.83 11.25 -25.79
C LEU A 390 -12.78 10.13 -25.90
N GLN A 391 -11.58 10.38 -25.39
CA GLN A 391 -10.47 9.44 -25.33
C GLN A 391 -10.38 8.79 -23.95
N ILE A 392 -10.56 9.59 -22.89
CA ILE A 392 -10.43 9.16 -21.49
C ILE A 392 -11.80 9.27 -20.82
N LEU A 393 -12.32 8.14 -20.34
CA LEU A 393 -13.50 8.07 -19.47
C LEU A 393 -13.17 7.27 -18.21
N TRP A 394 -12.93 7.98 -17.11
CA TRP A 394 -12.58 7.39 -15.81
C TRP A 394 -13.67 7.76 -14.78
N LEU A 395 -14.32 6.74 -14.23
CA LEU A 395 -15.42 6.84 -13.24
C LEU A 395 -15.25 5.85 -12.08
N SER A 396 -14.09 5.21 -11.94
CA SER A 396 -13.84 4.15 -10.96
C SER A 396 -13.98 4.62 -9.51
N SER A 397 -14.19 3.70 -8.57
CA SER A 397 -14.27 4.02 -7.13
C SER A 397 -15.35 5.06 -6.82
N ASN A 398 -16.60 4.71 -7.11
CA ASN A 398 -17.79 5.50 -6.86
C ASN A 398 -18.96 4.57 -6.45
N ASN A 399 -20.16 5.10 -6.29
CA ASN A 399 -21.39 4.36 -5.99
C ASN A 399 -22.36 4.34 -7.21
N LEU A 400 -21.81 4.27 -8.43
CA LEU A 400 -22.58 4.28 -9.68
C LEU A 400 -23.27 2.93 -9.91
N THR A 401 -24.44 2.97 -10.54
CA THR A 401 -25.36 1.85 -10.75
C THR A 401 -25.83 1.80 -12.21
N GLY A 402 -26.55 0.75 -12.60
CA GLY A 402 -27.08 0.59 -13.96
C GLY A 402 -26.12 -0.15 -14.89
N THR A 403 -26.44 -0.13 -16.18
CA THR A 403 -25.80 -0.96 -17.22
C THR A 403 -24.91 -0.12 -18.14
N ILE A 404 -23.94 -0.77 -18.81
CA ILE A 404 -23.28 -0.18 -19.99
C ILE A 404 -24.22 -0.38 -21.19
N PRO A 405 -24.77 0.68 -21.82
CA PRO A 405 -25.74 0.54 -22.89
C PRO A 405 -25.05 0.42 -24.27
N PRO A 406 -25.74 -0.06 -25.32
CA PRO A 406 -25.15 -0.26 -26.65
C PRO A 406 -24.53 0.99 -27.28
N GLU A 407 -24.96 2.19 -26.88
CA GLU A 407 -24.39 3.47 -27.26
C GLU A 407 -22.90 3.61 -26.91
N VAL A 408 -22.33 2.77 -26.02
CA VAL A 408 -20.88 2.75 -25.74
C VAL A 408 -20.04 2.64 -27.02
N GLY A 409 -20.54 1.96 -28.06
CA GLY A 409 -19.89 1.85 -29.37
C GLY A 409 -19.78 3.16 -30.17
N ASN A 410 -20.44 4.24 -29.73
CA ASN A 410 -20.34 5.58 -30.31
C ASN A 410 -19.11 6.37 -29.79
N LEU A 411 -18.44 5.89 -28.73
CA LEU A 411 -17.20 6.45 -28.19
C LEU A 411 -15.98 6.12 -29.07
N THR A 412 -16.03 6.42 -30.36
CA THR A 412 -15.07 5.94 -31.37
C THR A 412 -13.61 6.32 -31.10
N SER A 413 -13.35 7.40 -30.35
CA SER A 413 -12.01 7.85 -29.96
C SER A 413 -11.49 7.25 -28.64
N VAL A 414 -12.28 6.47 -27.91
CA VAL A 414 -11.92 6.05 -26.54
C VAL A 414 -10.69 5.14 -26.53
N THR A 415 -9.72 5.51 -25.69
CA THR A 415 -8.49 4.77 -25.43
C THR A 415 -8.50 4.14 -24.03
N SER A 416 -9.15 4.77 -23.04
CA SER A 416 -9.22 4.28 -21.67
C SER A 416 -10.64 4.39 -21.09
N LEU A 417 -11.21 3.26 -20.66
CA LEU A 417 -12.55 3.16 -20.07
C LEU A 417 -12.49 2.48 -18.70
N TYR A 418 -12.48 3.26 -17.62
CA TYR A 418 -12.31 2.78 -16.23
C TYR A 418 -13.61 2.98 -15.45
N LEU A 419 -14.25 1.87 -15.06
CA LEU A 419 -15.54 1.81 -14.38
C LEU A 419 -15.53 0.89 -13.14
N SER A 420 -14.35 0.41 -12.73
CA SER A 420 -14.17 -0.51 -11.58
C SER A 420 -14.61 0.08 -10.24
N LEU A 421 -14.79 -0.76 -9.22
CA LEU A 421 -15.16 -0.36 -7.86
C LEU A 421 -16.43 0.51 -7.84
N ASN A 422 -17.50 -0.05 -8.39
CA ASN A 422 -18.83 0.55 -8.48
C ASN A 422 -19.92 -0.53 -8.23
N GLN A 423 -21.19 -0.21 -8.48
CA GLN A 423 -22.34 -1.11 -8.39
C GLN A 423 -23.01 -1.32 -9.76
N LEU A 424 -22.25 -1.21 -10.86
CA LEU A 424 -22.75 -1.43 -12.21
C LEU A 424 -23.13 -2.90 -12.41
N TYR A 425 -24.13 -3.17 -13.25
CA TYR A 425 -24.68 -4.51 -13.46
C TYR A 425 -25.08 -4.75 -14.91
N GLY A 426 -25.55 -5.97 -15.21
CA GLY A 426 -26.00 -6.36 -16.54
C GLY A 426 -24.86 -6.86 -17.43
N GLU A 427 -25.13 -6.99 -18.72
CA GLU A 427 -24.18 -7.53 -19.70
C GLU A 427 -23.31 -6.42 -20.32
N VAL A 428 -22.13 -6.79 -20.80
CA VAL A 428 -21.28 -5.92 -21.61
C VAL A 428 -21.76 -5.99 -23.08
N PRO A 429 -22.19 -4.88 -23.70
CA PRO A 429 -22.85 -4.91 -25.00
C PRO A 429 -21.88 -5.18 -26.15
N GLU A 430 -22.33 -5.96 -27.15
CA GLU A 430 -21.57 -6.32 -28.36
C GLU A 430 -20.92 -5.13 -29.10
N THR A 431 -21.52 -3.95 -29.03
CA THR A 431 -21.00 -2.72 -29.65
C THR A 431 -19.67 -2.25 -29.06
N ILE A 432 -19.29 -2.67 -27.85
CA ILE A 432 -17.99 -2.36 -27.24
C ILE A 432 -16.82 -2.92 -28.08
N SER A 433 -17.06 -4.00 -28.83
CA SER A 433 -16.10 -4.62 -29.75
C SER A 433 -15.71 -3.71 -30.92
N ARG A 434 -16.46 -2.62 -31.17
CA ARG A 434 -16.19 -1.65 -32.25
C ARG A 434 -15.16 -0.57 -31.89
N LEU A 435 -14.73 -0.51 -30.63
CA LEU A 435 -13.85 0.53 -30.10
C LEU A 435 -12.40 0.31 -30.56
N ALA A 436 -12.10 0.70 -31.80
CA ALA A 436 -10.84 0.38 -32.45
C ALA A 436 -9.59 1.03 -31.79
N ASN A 437 -9.79 2.15 -31.09
CA ASN A 437 -8.72 2.89 -30.40
C ASN A 437 -8.51 2.42 -28.94
N LEU A 438 -9.31 1.47 -28.43
CA LEU A 438 -9.28 1.05 -27.03
C LEU A 438 -7.94 0.41 -26.66
N GLN A 439 -7.31 0.95 -25.62
CA GLN A 439 -6.04 0.49 -25.06
C GLN A 439 -6.22 -0.15 -23.67
N SER A 440 -7.09 0.42 -22.83
CA SER A 440 -7.35 -0.11 -21.48
C SER A 440 -8.83 -0.14 -21.14
N ILE A 441 -9.33 -1.28 -20.66
CA ILE A 441 -10.68 -1.42 -20.07
C ILE A 441 -10.60 -2.05 -18.69
N VAL A 442 -11.22 -1.41 -17.70
CA VAL A 442 -11.09 -1.77 -16.29
C VAL A 442 -12.46 -1.71 -15.61
N LEU A 443 -13.07 -2.87 -15.41
CA LEU A 443 -14.44 -3.05 -14.87
C LEU A 443 -14.49 -3.81 -13.53
N PHE A 444 -13.34 -4.15 -12.94
CA PHE A 444 -13.27 -5.05 -11.78
C PHE A 444 -14.06 -4.56 -10.56
N THR A 445 -14.52 -5.49 -9.71
CA THR A 445 -15.38 -5.21 -8.53
C THR A 445 -16.62 -4.42 -8.93
N ASN A 446 -17.55 -5.11 -9.58
CA ASN A 446 -18.90 -4.67 -9.96
C ASN A 446 -19.84 -5.89 -9.91
N ASN A 447 -21.08 -5.72 -10.39
CA ASN A 447 -22.10 -6.77 -10.47
C ASN A 447 -22.42 -7.17 -11.94
N PHE A 448 -21.44 -7.10 -12.85
CA PHE A 448 -21.63 -7.49 -14.25
C PHE A 448 -21.86 -8.99 -14.41
N LEU A 449 -22.66 -9.37 -15.41
CA LEU A 449 -23.09 -10.74 -15.70
C LEU A 449 -23.04 -11.04 -17.21
N GLY A 450 -23.38 -12.27 -17.59
CA GLY A 450 -23.37 -12.71 -18.99
C GLY A 450 -21.96 -12.96 -19.52
N SER A 451 -21.79 -13.04 -20.84
CA SER A 451 -20.50 -13.28 -21.48
C SER A 451 -19.86 -12.00 -22.01
N ILE A 452 -18.53 -11.97 -22.10
CA ILE A 452 -17.84 -10.91 -22.87
C ILE A 452 -18.15 -11.12 -24.37
N PRO A 453 -18.48 -10.06 -25.12
CA PRO A 453 -18.68 -10.12 -26.57
C PRO A 453 -17.59 -10.89 -27.33
N ARG A 454 -18.00 -11.80 -28.22
CA ARG A 454 -17.07 -12.74 -28.89
C ARG A 454 -16.02 -12.04 -29.76
N ASP A 455 -16.39 -10.91 -30.36
CA ASP A 455 -15.50 -10.10 -31.20
C ASP A 455 -14.68 -9.08 -30.39
N PHE A 456 -14.74 -9.09 -29.05
CA PHE A 456 -13.94 -8.18 -28.23
C PHE A 456 -12.44 -8.40 -28.42
N GLY A 457 -11.68 -7.30 -28.56
CA GLY A 457 -10.25 -7.30 -28.91
C GLY A 457 -9.95 -7.49 -30.40
N LYS A 458 -10.88 -8.00 -31.22
CA LYS A 458 -10.68 -8.25 -32.66
C LYS A 458 -10.39 -7.00 -33.49
N TYR A 459 -11.03 -5.89 -33.15
CA TYR A 459 -10.91 -4.60 -33.85
C TYR A 459 -10.05 -3.59 -33.08
N SER A 460 -9.52 -3.96 -31.91
CA SER A 460 -8.76 -3.09 -30.99
C SER A 460 -7.29 -3.55 -30.90
N PRO A 461 -6.47 -3.39 -31.96
CA PRO A 461 -5.12 -3.95 -32.00
C PRO A 461 -4.17 -3.34 -30.95
N SER A 462 -4.49 -2.16 -30.42
CA SER A 462 -3.72 -1.48 -29.37
C SER A 462 -4.17 -1.81 -27.94
N LEU A 463 -5.03 -2.81 -27.74
CA LEU A 463 -5.48 -3.25 -26.42
C LEU A 463 -4.30 -3.78 -25.59
N ARG A 464 -4.03 -3.13 -24.46
CA ARG A 464 -2.93 -3.34 -23.50
C ARG A 464 -3.41 -3.87 -22.16
N GLU A 465 -4.56 -3.44 -21.69
CA GLU A 465 -5.05 -3.75 -20.35
C GLU A 465 -6.52 -4.17 -20.36
N VAL A 466 -6.79 -5.33 -19.79
CA VAL A 466 -8.13 -5.88 -19.61
C VAL A 466 -8.26 -6.36 -18.18
N SER A 467 -9.17 -5.75 -17.42
CA SER A 467 -9.49 -6.14 -16.05
C SER A 467 -11.01 -6.26 -15.87
N PHE A 468 -11.48 -7.50 -15.69
CA PHE A 468 -12.89 -7.86 -15.48
C PHE A 468 -13.12 -8.60 -14.15
N SER A 469 -12.11 -8.61 -13.28
CA SER A 469 -12.04 -9.40 -12.05
C SER A 469 -13.17 -9.10 -11.04
N ASN A 470 -13.49 -10.03 -10.14
CA ASN A 470 -14.49 -9.87 -9.08
C ASN A 470 -15.84 -9.34 -9.62
N ASN A 471 -16.50 -10.18 -10.43
CA ASN A 471 -17.79 -9.94 -11.07
C ASN A 471 -18.54 -11.29 -11.19
N SER A 472 -19.64 -11.34 -11.94
CA SER A 472 -20.39 -12.57 -12.23
C SER A 472 -20.37 -12.93 -13.73
N PHE A 473 -19.27 -12.63 -14.44
CA PHE A 473 -19.12 -12.97 -15.86
C PHE A 473 -19.05 -14.50 -16.07
N THR A 474 -19.52 -14.93 -17.24
CA THR A 474 -19.70 -16.33 -17.65
C THR A 474 -19.21 -16.56 -19.09
N GLY A 475 -19.25 -17.81 -19.56
CA GLY A 475 -18.88 -18.15 -20.94
C GLY A 475 -17.36 -18.23 -21.15
N GLU A 476 -16.92 -18.11 -22.40
CA GLU A 476 -15.51 -18.21 -22.79
C GLU A 476 -14.84 -16.83 -22.89
N LEU A 477 -13.50 -16.78 -22.80
CA LEU A 477 -12.77 -15.55 -23.13
C LEU A 477 -12.78 -15.32 -24.66
N PRO A 478 -12.85 -14.05 -25.13
CA PRO A 478 -12.89 -13.75 -26.56
C PRO A 478 -11.67 -14.30 -27.32
N PRO A 479 -11.85 -15.05 -28.42
CA PRO A 479 -10.73 -15.70 -29.12
C PRO A 479 -9.73 -14.71 -29.75
N ASN A 480 -10.13 -13.44 -29.93
CA ASN A 480 -9.31 -12.39 -30.52
C ASN A 480 -8.83 -11.34 -29.48
N LEU A 481 -8.86 -11.67 -28.18
CA LEU A 481 -8.56 -10.72 -27.09
C LEU A 481 -7.18 -10.05 -27.20
N CYS A 482 -6.17 -10.75 -27.73
CA CYS A 482 -4.84 -10.21 -28.01
C CYS A 482 -4.51 -10.21 -29.52
N SER A 483 -5.46 -9.81 -30.36
CA SER A 483 -5.32 -9.80 -31.83
C SER A 483 -4.09 -9.01 -32.35
N GLY A 484 -3.76 -7.89 -31.71
CA GLY A 484 -2.63 -7.03 -32.05
C GLY A 484 -1.37 -7.24 -31.20
N PHE A 485 -1.27 -8.36 -30.48
CA PHE A 485 -0.13 -8.76 -29.64
C PHE A 485 0.32 -7.73 -28.57
N SER A 486 -0.50 -6.71 -28.33
CA SER A 486 -0.19 -5.56 -27.45
C SER A 486 -0.63 -5.73 -26.00
N LEU A 487 -1.37 -6.80 -25.67
CA LEU A 487 -1.91 -7.01 -24.32
C LEU A 487 -0.76 -7.27 -23.34
N GLN A 488 -0.80 -6.55 -22.23
CA GLN A 488 0.24 -6.44 -21.20
C GLN A 488 -0.28 -6.94 -19.85
N TYR A 489 -1.52 -6.57 -19.51
CA TYR A 489 -2.19 -6.94 -18.27
C TYR A 489 -3.53 -7.60 -18.60
N LEU A 490 -3.73 -8.83 -18.11
CA LEU A 490 -4.98 -9.57 -18.20
C LEU A 490 -5.40 -10.05 -16.81
N ALA A 491 -6.54 -9.58 -16.33
CA ALA A 491 -7.11 -9.98 -15.04
C ALA A 491 -8.61 -10.25 -15.18
N VAL A 492 -9.02 -11.49 -14.87
CA VAL A 492 -10.42 -11.95 -14.94
C VAL A 492 -10.76 -12.85 -13.75
N GLU A 493 -9.95 -12.82 -12.69
CA GLU A 493 -10.09 -13.63 -11.49
C GLU A 493 -11.42 -13.39 -10.76
N GLU A 494 -11.85 -14.34 -9.92
CA GLU A 494 -13.09 -14.23 -9.13
C GLU A 494 -14.32 -13.97 -10.03
N ASN A 495 -14.56 -14.90 -10.96
CA ASN A 495 -15.67 -14.90 -11.92
C ASN A 495 -16.12 -16.35 -12.19
N ASN A 496 -17.02 -16.53 -13.16
CA ASN A 496 -17.56 -17.82 -13.57
C ASN A 496 -17.21 -18.14 -15.05
N PHE A 497 -16.03 -17.73 -15.52
CA PHE A 497 -15.55 -18.03 -16.87
C PHE A 497 -15.22 -19.52 -17.05
N THR A 498 -15.35 -20.01 -18.28
CA THR A 498 -15.32 -21.42 -18.67
C THR A 498 -14.57 -21.62 -19.99
N GLY A 499 -14.39 -22.88 -20.40
CA GLY A 499 -13.90 -23.21 -21.74
C GLY A 499 -12.37 -23.09 -21.91
N PRO A 500 -11.89 -23.00 -23.17
CA PRO A 500 -10.48 -22.89 -23.51
C PRO A 500 -9.94 -21.46 -23.29
N LEU A 501 -8.62 -21.32 -23.32
CA LEU A 501 -7.96 -20.01 -23.38
C LEU A 501 -7.75 -19.60 -24.86
N PRO A 502 -7.81 -18.29 -25.21
CA PRO A 502 -7.60 -17.83 -26.57
C PRO A 502 -6.20 -18.15 -27.10
N ASP A 503 -6.11 -18.77 -28.29
CA ASP A 503 -4.85 -19.15 -28.94
C ASP A 503 -3.87 -17.97 -29.10
N CYS A 504 -4.38 -16.74 -29.23
CA CYS A 504 -3.57 -15.53 -29.34
C CYS A 504 -2.69 -15.29 -28.09
N LEU A 505 -3.09 -15.77 -26.90
CA LEU A 505 -2.31 -15.61 -25.67
C LEU A 505 -0.92 -16.24 -25.78
N LYS A 506 -0.78 -17.35 -26.51
CA LYS A 506 0.49 -18.04 -26.75
C LYS A 506 1.58 -17.14 -27.37
N ASN A 507 1.17 -16.22 -28.23
CA ASN A 507 2.06 -15.32 -28.99
C ASN A 507 2.03 -13.88 -28.46
N CYS A 508 1.27 -13.61 -27.40
CA CYS A 508 1.04 -12.29 -26.82
C CYS A 508 2.25 -11.84 -25.97
N SER A 509 3.36 -11.48 -26.63
CA SER A 509 4.66 -11.23 -26.00
C SER A 509 4.70 -10.00 -25.08
N GLY A 510 3.71 -9.11 -25.17
CA GLY A 510 3.55 -7.96 -24.28
C GLY A 510 3.21 -8.32 -22.82
N LEU A 511 2.66 -9.51 -22.57
CA LEU A 511 2.16 -9.91 -21.24
C LEU A 511 3.23 -9.82 -20.16
N TRP A 512 2.99 -8.98 -19.16
CA TRP A 512 3.76 -8.93 -17.91
C TRP A 512 3.00 -9.50 -16.71
N ARG A 513 1.65 -9.48 -16.75
CA ARG A 513 0.80 -9.99 -15.66
C ARG A 513 -0.48 -10.65 -16.16
N VAL A 514 -0.73 -11.86 -15.67
CA VAL A 514 -1.90 -12.69 -15.99
C VAL A 514 -2.55 -13.20 -14.70
N ARG A 515 -3.86 -12.96 -14.53
CA ARG A 515 -4.68 -13.42 -13.40
C ARG A 515 -5.97 -14.05 -13.91
N LEU A 516 -6.05 -15.37 -13.84
CA LEU A 516 -7.21 -16.17 -14.25
C LEU A 516 -7.81 -16.97 -13.07
N GLU A 517 -7.32 -16.76 -11.85
CA GLU A 517 -7.63 -17.61 -10.71
C GLU A 517 -9.11 -17.55 -10.26
N SER A 518 -9.56 -18.57 -9.53
CA SER A 518 -10.94 -18.65 -9.00
C SER A 518 -12.00 -18.49 -10.10
N ASN A 519 -11.94 -19.39 -11.09
CA ASN A 519 -12.83 -19.47 -12.25
C ASN A 519 -13.13 -20.96 -12.57
N HIS A 520 -13.71 -21.25 -13.74
CA HIS A 520 -14.06 -22.60 -14.19
C HIS A 520 -13.45 -22.96 -15.55
N PHE A 521 -12.30 -22.37 -15.91
CA PHE A 521 -11.59 -22.68 -17.16
C PHE A 521 -11.19 -24.16 -17.24
N THR A 522 -11.33 -24.74 -18.44
CA THR A 522 -11.05 -26.18 -18.71
C THR A 522 -9.95 -26.38 -19.75
N ALA A 523 -9.14 -25.36 -20.02
CA ALA A 523 -8.12 -25.41 -21.06
C ALA A 523 -6.98 -26.39 -20.74
N ASP A 524 -6.34 -26.90 -21.78
CA ASP A 524 -5.04 -27.57 -21.67
C ASP A 524 -3.92 -26.52 -21.62
N ILE A 525 -3.21 -26.43 -20.49
CA ILE A 525 -2.15 -25.42 -20.31
C ILE A 525 -0.84 -25.74 -21.04
N THR A 526 -0.66 -26.98 -21.53
CA THR A 526 0.63 -27.49 -22.05
C THR A 526 1.21 -26.63 -23.17
N SER A 527 0.35 -25.96 -23.94
CA SER A 527 0.79 -25.01 -24.96
C SER A 527 -0.04 -23.72 -25.06
N ALA A 528 -0.84 -23.40 -24.02
CA ALA A 528 -1.69 -22.20 -23.97
C ALA A 528 -0.88 -20.89 -23.85
N PHE A 529 0.29 -20.94 -23.22
CA PHE A 529 1.23 -19.82 -23.08
C PHE A 529 2.57 -20.18 -23.72
N GLY A 530 3.18 -19.21 -24.41
CA GLY A 530 4.51 -19.34 -25.00
C GLY A 530 5.62 -18.87 -24.05
N VAL A 531 6.73 -18.41 -24.64
CA VAL A 531 7.82 -17.76 -23.89
C VAL A 531 7.56 -16.25 -23.82
N HIS A 532 7.14 -15.76 -22.67
CA HIS A 532 6.82 -14.35 -22.43
C HIS A 532 7.95 -13.71 -21.62
N LEU A 533 8.87 -13.01 -22.30
CA LEU A 533 10.06 -12.44 -21.67
C LEU A 533 9.75 -11.35 -20.63
N ASN A 534 8.61 -10.67 -20.77
CA ASN A 534 8.15 -9.63 -19.84
C ASN A 534 7.33 -10.17 -18.66
N LEU A 535 6.95 -11.45 -18.67
CA LEU A 535 6.03 -12.03 -17.68
C LEU A 535 6.68 -12.10 -16.30
N ASP A 536 6.17 -11.30 -15.37
CA ASP A 536 6.54 -11.27 -13.95
C ASP A 536 5.64 -12.18 -13.12
N PHE A 537 4.33 -12.16 -13.39
CA PHE A 537 3.33 -12.81 -12.55
C PHE A 537 2.27 -13.54 -13.37
N ILE A 538 2.09 -14.83 -13.09
CA ILE A 538 0.96 -15.61 -13.58
C ILE A 538 0.27 -16.38 -12.45
N ASN A 539 -1.06 -16.25 -12.40
CA ASN A 539 -1.91 -17.02 -11.50
C ASN A 539 -3.06 -17.67 -12.28
N LEU A 540 -3.15 -18.99 -12.18
CA LEU A 540 -4.11 -19.88 -12.83
C LEU A 540 -4.88 -20.73 -11.80
N SER A 541 -4.67 -20.48 -10.50
CA SER A 541 -5.12 -21.35 -9.42
C SER A 541 -6.66 -21.43 -9.29
N ASN A 542 -7.16 -22.48 -8.63
CA ASN A 542 -8.59 -22.71 -8.36
C ASN A 542 -9.44 -22.66 -9.65
N ASN A 543 -9.14 -23.57 -10.57
CA ASN A 543 -9.80 -23.70 -11.87
C ASN A 543 -10.02 -25.19 -12.19
N ARG A 544 -10.29 -25.52 -13.46
CA ARG A 544 -10.42 -26.90 -13.95
C ARG A 544 -9.43 -27.17 -15.09
N PHE A 545 -8.30 -26.45 -15.12
CA PHE A 545 -7.25 -26.60 -16.13
C PHE A 545 -6.71 -28.04 -16.14
N VAL A 546 -6.36 -28.52 -17.32
CA VAL A 546 -5.81 -29.87 -17.58
C VAL A 546 -4.49 -29.76 -18.35
N GLY A 547 -3.91 -30.91 -18.71
CA GLY A 547 -2.65 -30.97 -19.45
C GLY A 547 -1.45 -31.12 -18.52
N SER A 548 -0.33 -30.49 -18.87
CA SER A 548 0.95 -30.58 -18.18
C SER A 548 1.71 -29.26 -18.19
N LEU A 549 2.69 -29.12 -17.29
CA LEU A 549 3.52 -27.90 -17.21
C LEU A 549 4.46 -27.83 -18.42
N SER A 550 4.52 -26.68 -19.09
CA SER A 550 5.39 -26.51 -20.27
C SER A 550 6.86 -26.32 -19.87
N PRO A 551 7.82 -27.09 -20.43
CA PRO A 551 9.25 -26.85 -20.26
C PRO A 551 9.70 -25.45 -20.70
N GLN A 552 8.98 -24.83 -21.64
CA GLN A 552 9.31 -23.51 -22.21
C GLN A 552 9.18 -22.38 -21.19
N TRP A 553 8.41 -22.56 -20.12
CA TRP A 553 8.23 -21.53 -19.08
C TRP A 553 9.51 -21.28 -18.27
N GLY A 554 10.48 -22.20 -18.30
CA GLY A 554 11.83 -21.96 -17.78
C GLY A 554 12.57 -20.81 -18.47
N ASP A 555 12.23 -20.50 -19.72
CA ASP A 555 12.85 -19.42 -20.48
C ASP A 555 12.16 -18.04 -20.25
N CYS A 556 11.08 -17.99 -19.44
CA CYS A 556 10.44 -16.76 -18.96
C CYS A 556 11.25 -16.13 -17.80
N LYS A 557 12.36 -15.47 -18.14
CA LYS A 557 13.40 -15.04 -17.18
C LYS A 557 12.97 -14.03 -16.12
N ASN A 558 11.94 -13.21 -16.39
CA ASN A 558 11.44 -12.22 -15.44
C ASN A 558 10.41 -12.78 -14.45
N LEU A 559 10.03 -14.05 -14.58
CA LEU A 559 8.93 -14.64 -13.81
C LEU A 559 9.29 -14.76 -12.33
N THR A 560 8.59 -14.00 -11.47
CA THR A 560 8.71 -14.04 -10.02
C THR A 560 7.65 -14.91 -9.35
N ASN A 561 6.47 -15.06 -9.96
CA ASN A 561 5.34 -15.79 -9.38
C ASN A 561 4.68 -16.73 -10.41
N LEU A 562 4.66 -18.04 -10.11
CA LEU A 562 4.00 -19.09 -10.87
C LEU A 562 3.03 -19.86 -9.96
N GLN A 563 1.73 -19.63 -10.11
CA GLN A 563 0.68 -20.21 -9.27
C GLN A 563 -0.36 -20.93 -10.14
N ILE A 564 -0.53 -22.25 -9.94
CA ILE A 564 -1.41 -23.13 -10.73
C ILE A 564 -2.09 -24.19 -9.82
N ASP A 565 -2.12 -23.93 -8.51
CA ASP A 565 -2.71 -24.82 -7.52
C ASP A 565 -4.23 -24.96 -7.63
N GLY A 566 -4.79 -26.08 -7.19
CA GLY A 566 -6.24 -26.33 -7.25
C GLY A 566 -6.74 -26.49 -8.70
N ASN A 567 -6.10 -27.38 -9.46
CA ASN A 567 -6.42 -27.69 -10.85
C ASN A 567 -6.33 -29.22 -11.09
N LYS A 568 -6.32 -29.65 -12.36
CA LYS A 568 -6.13 -31.05 -12.77
C LYS A 568 -4.88 -31.21 -13.65
N ILE A 569 -3.81 -30.48 -13.31
CA ILE A 569 -2.54 -30.54 -14.04
C ILE A 569 -1.84 -31.86 -13.74
N SER A 570 -1.37 -32.53 -14.78
CA SER A 570 -0.79 -33.88 -14.75
C SER A 570 0.62 -33.90 -15.36
N GLY A 571 1.23 -35.09 -15.42
CA GLY A 571 2.61 -35.25 -15.90
C GLY A 571 3.64 -34.84 -14.85
N SER A 572 4.91 -34.71 -15.26
CA SER A 572 6.03 -34.38 -14.38
C SER A 572 6.36 -32.89 -14.36
N ILE A 573 6.92 -32.41 -13.25
CA ILE A 573 7.52 -31.07 -13.15
C ILE A 573 8.73 -31.01 -14.11
N PRO A 574 8.78 -30.10 -15.10
CA PRO A 574 9.91 -29.99 -16.01
C PRO A 574 11.19 -29.49 -15.32
N PRO A 575 12.36 -30.11 -15.52
CA PRO A 575 13.64 -29.62 -14.99
C PRO A 575 13.99 -28.22 -15.52
N GLU A 576 13.51 -27.85 -16.71
CA GLU A 576 13.73 -26.54 -17.32
C GLU A 576 13.19 -25.39 -16.47
N LEU A 577 12.20 -25.60 -15.60
CA LEU A 577 11.70 -24.57 -14.69
C LEU A 577 12.79 -24.02 -13.74
N GLY A 578 13.86 -24.79 -13.48
CA GLY A 578 15.04 -24.30 -12.74
C GLY A 578 15.75 -23.10 -13.42
N LYS A 579 15.54 -22.88 -14.72
CA LYS A 579 16.11 -21.72 -15.43
C LYS A 579 15.50 -20.37 -14.99
N SER A 580 14.29 -20.35 -14.44
CA SER A 580 13.56 -19.13 -14.04
C SER A 580 14.13 -18.53 -12.74
N SER A 581 15.37 -18.07 -12.77
CA SER A 581 16.15 -17.71 -11.58
C SER A 581 15.59 -16.58 -10.71
N GLN A 582 14.64 -15.79 -11.22
CA GLN A 582 13.92 -14.76 -10.47
C GLN A 582 12.70 -15.29 -9.68
N LEU A 583 12.35 -16.57 -9.82
CA LEU A 583 11.13 -17.14 -9.24
C LEU A 583 11.18 -17.11 -7.71
N ARG A 584 10.21 -16.42 -7.11
CA ARG A 584 10.01 -16.23 -5.66
C ARG A 584 8.91 -17.10 -5.09
N ALA A 585 7.89 -17.42 -5.88
CA ALA A 585 6.81 -18.30 -5.46
C ALA A 585 6.45 -19.31 -6.56
N LEU A 586 6.47 -20.59 -6.17
CA LEU A 586 5.94 -21.70 -6.97
C LEU A 586 4.87 -22.44 -6.15
N THR A 587 3.62 -22.40 -6.62
CA THR A 587 2.52 -23.16 -6.01
C THR A 587 1.83 -24.04 -7.06
N LEU A 588 1.95 -25.35 -6.86
CA LEU A 588 1.40 -26.40 -7.73
C LEU A 588 0.55 -27.40 -6.93
N HIS A 589 0.25 -27.09 -5.68
CA HIS A 589 -0.47 -27.97 -4.76
C HIS A 589 -1.92 -28.25 -5.20
N ASN A 590 -2.51 -29.35 -4.75
CA ASN A 590 -3.84 -29.81 -5.22
C ASN A 590 -3.90 -29.96 -6.76
N ASN A 591 -3.10 -30.90 -7.29
CA ASN A 591 -3.07 -31.26 -8.71
C ASN A 591 -2.81 -32.77 -8.86
N GLU A 592 -2.65 -33.24 -10.10
CA GLU A 592 -2.40 -34.65 -10.47
C GLU A 592 -0.94 -34.87 -10.92
N LEU A 593 0.03 -34.07 -10.42
CA LEU A 593 1.43 -34.15 -10.84
C LEU A 593 2.08 -35.45 -10.39
N THR A 594 2.97 -35.99 -11.22
CA THR A 594 3.60 -37.31 -11.08
C THR A 594 5.12 -37.23 -11.26
N GLY A 595 5.82 -38.34 -11.07
CA GLY A 595 7.27 -38.39 -11.25
C GLY A 595 8.03 -37.75 -10.08
N LYS A 596 9.32 -37.47 -10.30
CA LYS A 596 10.21 -36.92 -9.26
C LYS A 596 10.20 -35.39 -9.28
N ILE A 597 10.52 -34.79 -8.13
CA ILE A 597 10.94 -33.37 -8.09
C ILE A 597 12.33 -33.28 -8.76
N PRO A 598 12.54 -32.42 -9.77
CA PRO A 598 13.84 -32.29 -10.43
C PRO A 598 14.94 -31.71 -9.53
N ASP A 599 16.19 -32.15 -9.69
CA ASP A 599 17.34 -31.58 -8.98
C ASP A 599 17.58 -30.11 -9.36
N GLU A 600 17.23 -29.73 -10.59
CA GLU A 600 17.31 -28.37 -11.14
C GLU A 600 16.51 -27.36 -10.33
N MET A 601 15.46 -27.78 -9.59
CA MET A 601 14.69 -26.91 -8.69
C MET A 601 15.59 -26.22 -7.64
N GLY A 602 16.71 -26.84 -7.25
CA GLY A 602 17.70 -26.26 -6.34
C GLY A 602 18.52 -25.09 -6.89
N THR A 603 18.27 -24.66 -8.14
CA THR A 603 18.91 -23.47 -8.74
C THR A 603 18.13 -22.17 -8.50
N LEU A 604 16.86 -22.25 -8.07
CA LEU A 604 15.94 -21.14 -7.87
C LEU A 604 16.24 -20.35 -6.57
N ARG A 605 17.41 -19.73 -6.48
CA ARG A 605 17.92 -19.13 -5.22
C ARG A 605 17.07 -17.98 -4.66
N GLU A 606 16.20 -17.38 -5.46
CA GLU A 606 15.25 -16.35 -5.03
C GLU A 606 13.93 -16.89 -4.45
N LEU A 607 13.73 -18.22 -4.47
CA LEU A 607 12.47 -18.86 -4.06
C LEU A 607 12.21 -18.71 -2.56
N LEU A 608 11.10 -18.05 -2.23
CA LEU A 608 10.57 -17.81 -0.88
C LEU A 608 9.51 -18.85 -0.49
N LYS A 609 8.73 -19.35 -1.45
CA LYS A 609 7.65 -20.31 -1.23
C LYS A 609 7.67 -21.42 -2.29
N LEU A 610 7.77 -22.66 -1.83
CA LEU A 610 7.59 -23.86 -2.64
C LEU A 610 6.47 -24.70 -2.02
N ASN A 611 5.33 -24.82 -2.71
CA ASN A 611 4.26 -25.72 -2.31
C ASN A 611 3.87 -26.67 -3.45
N LEU A 612 4.14 -27.97 -3.23
CA LEU A 612 3.86 -29.08 -4.13
C LEU A 612 2.90 -30.10 -3.49
N SER A 613 2.23 -29.76 -2.37
CA SER A 613 1.45 -30.72 -1.61
C SER A 613 0.19 -31.23 -2.32
N ASN A 614 -0.31 -32.39 -1.90
CA ASN A 614 -1.50 -33.02 -2.47
C ASN A 614 -1.38 -33.23 -3.99
N ASN A 615 -0.43 -34.08 -4.36
CA ASN A 615 -0.08 -34.54 -5.72
C ASN A 615 0.37 -36.02 -5.65
N HIS A 616 0.81 -36.61 -6.77
CA HIS A 616 1.31 -37.99 -6.87
C HIS A 616 2.83 -38.05 -7.10
N LEU A 617 3.59 -37.13 -6.51
CA LEU A 617 5.05 -37.09 -6.66
C LEU A 617 5.70 -38.30 -5.95
N VAL A 618 6.76 -38.83 -6.56
CA VAL A 618 7.45 -40.06 -6.14
C VAL A 618 8.96 -39.86 -6.04
N GLY A 619 9.63 -40.79 -5.36
CA GLY A 619 11.08 -40.78 -5.21
C GLY A 619 11.54 -39.87 -4.07
N ASP A 620 12.85 -39.68 -3.96
CA ASP A 620 13.45 -39.03 -2.80
C ASP A 620 13.38 -37.50 -2.91
N ILE A 621 13.37 -36.81 -1.76
CA ILE A 621 13.45 -35.35 -1.72
C ILE A 621 14.82 -34.92 -2.28
N PRO A 622 14.90 -34.05 -3.31
CA PRO A 622 16.19 -33.68 -3.90
C PRO A 622 17.13 -32.99 -2.92
N ILE A 623 18.38 -33.46 -2.88
CA ILE A 623 19.45 -32.89 -2.04
C ILE A 623 19.73 -31.43 -2.43
N SER A 624 19.44 -31.05 -3.67
CA SER A 624 19.59 -29.70 -4.21
C SER A 624 18.64 -28.67 -3.59
N LEU A 625 17.49 -29.07 -3.04
CA LEU A 625 16.56 -28.13 -2.39
C LEU A 625 17.20 -27.42 -1.18
N GLY A 626 18.22 -28.04 -0.57
CA GLY A 626 19.05 -27.39 0.46
C GLY A 626 19.86 -26.18 -0.02
N ASN A 627 19.88 -25.87 -1.32
CA ASN A 627 20.50 -24.65 -1.85
C ASN A 627 19.57 -23.42 -1.80
N LEU A 628 18.28 -23.61 -1.50
CA LEU A 628 17.25 -22.57 -1.50
C LEU A 628 17.30 -21.74 -0.21
N SER A 629 18.38 -20.99 -0.01
CA SER A 629 18.68 -20.29 1.26
C SER A 629 17.64 -19.21 1.65
N LYS A 630 16.89 -18.67 0.68
CA LYS A 630 15.81 -17.69 0.90
C LYS A 630 14.44 -18.31 1.18
N LEU A 631 14.32 -19.65 1.16
CA LEU A 631 13.04 -20.34 1.29
C LEU A 631 12.43 -20.18 2.69
N ASN A 632 11.24 -19.61 2.76
CA ASN A 632 10.46 -19.39 3.99
C ASN A 632 9.43 -20.49 4.23
N CYS A 633 8.90 -21.12 3.16
CA CYS A 633 7.88 -22.16 3.24
C CYS A 633 8.18 -23.29 2.26
N LEU A 634 8.28 -24.51 2.78
CA LEU A 634 8.40 -25.76 2.03
C LEU A 634 7.27 -26.71 2.44
N ASP A 635 6.36 -26.99 1.52
CA ASP A 635 5.28 -27.97 1.70
C ASP A 635 5.32 -29.00 0.57
N LEU A 636 5.68 -30.24 0.94
CA LEU A 636 5.72 -31.42 0.08
C LEU A 636 4.72 -32.50 0.56
N SER A 637 3.80 -32.13 1.46
CA SER A 637 2.91 -33.08 2.11
C SER A 637 1.91 -33.74 1.18
N LYS A 638 1.31 -34.87 1.59
CA LYS A 638 0.29 -35.60 0.81
C LYS A 638 0.78 -35.92 -0.60
N ASN A 639 1.89 -36.66 -0.66
CA ASN A 639 2.50 -37.17 -1.87
C ASN A 639 2.92 -38.63 -1.63
N THR A 640 3.62 -39.24 -2.58
CA THR A 640 4.18 -40.60 -2.48
C THR A 640 5.71 -40.59 -2.44
N MET A 641 6.30 -39.54 -1.84
CA MET A 641 7.75 -39.38 -1.73
C MET A 641 8.36 -40.46 -0.83
N SER A 642 9.58 -40.89 -1.16
CA SER A 642 10.33 -41.98 -0.53
C SER A 642 11.69 -41.51 0.02
N GLY A 643 12.53 -42.46 0.44
CA GLY A 643 13.89 -42.18 0.88
C GLY A 643 13.94 -41.50 2.24
N SER A 644 15.05 -40.84 2.55
CA SER A 644 15.27 -40.14 3.83
C SER A 644 15.26 -38.64 3.67
N ILE A 645 14.97 -37.91 4.76
CA ILE A 645 15.01 -36.44 4.78
C ILE A 645 16.46 -35.96 4.53
N PRO A 646 16.74 -35.15 3.49
CA PRO A 646 18.11 -34.73 3.18
C PRO A 646 18.69 -33.78 4.25
N VAL A 647 19.87 -34.11 4.77
CA VAL A 647 20.63 -33.28 5.72
C VAL A 647 20.79 -31.83 5.23
N LYS A 648 20.99 -31.63 3.92
CA LYS A 648 21.15 -30.29 3.33
C LYS A 648 19.93 -29.37 3.47
N LEU A 649 18.73 -29.87 3.76
CA LEU A 649 17.56 -29.01 4.02
C LEU A 649 17.82 -28.05 5.19
N ALA A 650 18.66 -28.43 6.16
CA ALA A 650 19.12 -27.58 7.26
C ALA A 650 19.84 -26.27 6.82
N ASN A 651 20.24 -26.16 5.56
CA ASN A 651 20.82 -24.93 4.99
C ASN A 651 19.77 -23.86 4.65
N CYS A 652 18.48 -24.19 4.61
CA CYS A 652 17.38 -23.26 4.33
C CYS A 652 17.09 -22.40 5.57
N LYS A 653 18.06 -21.60 6.03
CA LYS A 653 18.04 -20.95 7.35
C LYS A 653 16.88 -19.96 7.58
N ASN A 654 16.22 -19.50 6.52
CA ASN A 654 15.06 -18.62 6.59
C ASN A 654 13.73 -19.37 6.72
N LEU A 655 13.74 -20.71 6.69
CA LEU A 655 12.53 -21.53 6.66
C LEU A 655 11.71 -21.31 7.93
N LEU A 656 10.48 -20.81 7.77
CA LEU A 656 9.49 -20.59 8.82
C LEU A 656 8.55 -21.79 8.96
N SER A 657 8.30 -22.53 7.87
CA SER A 657 7.37 -23.66 7.81
C SER A 657 7.94 -24.81 6.97
N LEU A 658 7.97 -26.01 7.54
CA LEU A 658 8.36 -27.27 6.89
C LEU A 658 7.26 -28.31 7.08
N ASN A 659 6.63 -28.74 5.99
CA ASN A 659 5.62 -29.80 6.00
C ASN A 659 6.00 -30.90 5.00
N LEU A 660 6.32 -32.08 5.53
CA LEU A 660 6.67 -33.30 4.79
C LEU A 660 5.67 -34.44 5.09
N SER A 661 4.57 -34.14 5.77
CA SER A 661 3.62 -35.13 6.27
C SER A 661 2.91 -35.92 5.16
N ASN A 662 2.33 -37.08 5.49
CA ASN A 662 1.56 -37.90 4.56
C ASN A 662 2.38 -38.26 3.31
N ASN A 663 3.49 -38.96 3.52
CA ASN A 663 4.40 -39.47 2.51
C ASN A 663 4.88 -40.88 2.93
N ASN A 664 5.86 -41.45 2.21
CA ASN A 664 6.52 -42.71 2.57
C ASN A 664 8.01 -42.49 2.90
N LEU A 665 8.34 -41.37 3.56
CA LEU A 665 9.70 -41.06 4.00
C LEU A 665 10.12 -42.03 5.10
N SER A 666 11.41 -42.36 5.14
CA SER A 666 11.99 -43.42 5.99
C SER A 666 13.38 -43.04 6.50
N GLY A 667 13.95 -43.88 7.37
CA GLY A 667 15.19 -43.55 8.07
C GLY A 667 14.96 -42.59 9.23
N VAL A 668 15.99 -41.86 9.65
CA VAL A 668 15.96 -41.01 10.86
C VAL A 668 15.71 -39.54 10.53
N ILE A 669 15.22 -38.77 11.52
CA ILE A 669 15.26 -37.30 11.46
C ILE A 669 16.73 -36.84 11.53
N PRO A 670 17.25 -36.05 10.57
CA PRO A 670 18.60 -35.49 10.66
C PRO A 670 18.74 -34.53 11.85
N PRO A 671 19.72 -34.72 12.76
CA PRO A 671 19.97 -33.79 13.87
C PRO A 671 20.30 -32.36 13.41
N GLU A 672 20.73 -32.18 12.16
CA GLU A 672 20.99 -30.89 11.54
C GLU A 672 19.73 -30.06 11.30
N LEU A 673 18.53 -30.65 11.24
CA LEU A 673 17.28 -29.88 11.14
C LEU A 673 17.08 -28.93 12.33
N GLY A 674 17.67 -29.25 13.49
CA GLY A 674 17.74 -28.34 14.64
C GLY A 674 18.54 -27.04 14.38
N ASN A 675 19.21 -26.90 13.24
CA ASN A 675 19.90 -25.67 12.84
C ASN A 675 18.99 -24.69 12.07
N LEU A 676 17.72 -25.05 11.81
CA LEU A 676 16.72 -24.18 11.18
C LEU A 676 16.17 -23.15 12.20
N LEU A 677 17.03 -22.28 12.74
CA LEU A 677 16.73 -21.39 13.87
C LEU A 677 15.68 -20.29 13.61
N GLN A 678 15.07 -20.23 12.42
CA GLN A 678 13.90 -19.38 12.14
C GLN A 678 12.59 -20.18 12.02
N LEU A 679 12.64 -21.52 12.11
CA LEU A 679 11.48 -22.38 11.96
C LEU A 679 10.49 -22.15 13.09
N GLN A 680 9.43 -21.41 12.76
CA GLN A 680 8.47 -20.87 13.70
C GLN A 680 7.10 -21.50 13.54
N ILE A 681 6.55 -21.54 12.33
CA ILE A 681 5.14 -21.83 12.10
C ILE A 681 4.85 -23.32 12.27
N LEU A 682 5.66 -24.18 11.65
CA LEU A 682 5.36 -25.61 11.56
C LEU A 682 6.60 -26.47 11.27
N LEU A 683 6.71 -27.59 11.99
CA LEU A 683 7.48 -28.77 11.60
C LEU A 683 6.54 -29.98 11.64
N ASP A 684 6.05 -30.41 10.48
CA ASP A 684 5.18 -31.59 10.36
C ASP A 684 5.86 -32.68 9.53
N LEU A 685 6.15 -33.80 10.19
CA LEU A 685 6.74 -35.02 9.61
C LEU A 685 5.78 -36.21 9.75
N SER A 686 4.52 -35.98 10.14
CA SER A 686 3.56 -37.03 10.48
C SER A 686 3.14 -37.91 9.31
N HIS A 687 2.58 -39.08 9.60
CA HIS A 687 2.13 -40.04 8.57
C HIS A 687 3.25 -40.36 7.55
N ASN A 688 4.33 -40.96 8.07
CA ASN A 688 5.50 -41.42 7.32
C ASN A 688 6.02 -42.74 7.93
N SER A 689 7.10 -43.28 7.38
CA SER A 689 7.81 -44.48 7.84
C SER A 689 9.14 -44.13 8.54
N LEU A 690 9.25 -42.95 9.17
CA LEU A 690 10.47 -42.51 9.86
C LEU A 690 10.67 -43.28 11.16
N ALA A 691 11.92 -43.58 11.51
CA ALA A 691 12.29 -44.47 12.60
C ALA A 691 13.48 -43.95 13.42
N GLY A 692 13.84 -44.71 14.47
CA GLY A 692 14.92 -44.36 15.40
C GLY A 692 14.48 -43.33 16.44
N SER A 693 15.45 -42.77 17.16
CA SER A 693 15.19 -41.79 18.24
C SER A 693 14.96 -40.38 17.73
N ILE A 694 14.02 -39.65 18.37
CA ILE A 694 13.84 -38.22 18.15
C ILE A 694 15.15 -37.47 18.52
N PRO A 695 15.76 -36.66 17.63
CA PRO A 695 17.02 -35.98 17.93
C PRO A 695 16.85 -34.89 19.00
N SER A 696 17.70 -34.92 20.03
CA SER A 696 17.77 -33.87 21.06
C SER A 696 18.06 -32.48 20.47
N ASN A 697 18.76 -32.41 19.33
CA ASN A 697 19.04 -31.18 18.59
C ASN A 697 17.79 -30.38 18.19
N LEU A 698 16.61 -31.01 18.07
CA LEU A 698 15.37 -30.28 17.74
C LEU A 698 15.01 -29.24 18.81
N ALA A 699 15.48 -29.41 20.05
CA ALA A 699 15.34 -28.43 21.14
C ALA A 699 15.88 -27.03 20.82
N LYS A 700 16.80 -26.91 19.85
CA LYS A 700 17.33 -25.63 19.37
C LYS A 700 16.29 -24.77 18.63
N LEU A 701 15.17 -25.35 18.21
CA LEU A 701 14.11 -24.68 17.45
C LEU A 701 13.17 -23.88 18.39
N THR A 702 13.73 -23.00 19.22
CA THR A 702 13.01 -22.28 20.28
C THR A 702 11.86 -21.40 19.78
N LYS A 703 11.87 -21.05 18.49
CA LYS A 703 10.81 -20.31 17.78
C LYS A 703 9.56 -21.15 17.49
N LEU A 704 9.68 -22.48 17.47
CA LEU A 704 8.71 -23.38 16.86
C LEU A 704 7.39 -23.42 17.64
N GLU A 705 6.30 -23.19 16.92
CA GLU A 705 4.92 -23.12 17.41
C GLU A 705 4.22 -24.48 17.28
N ASN A 706 4.45 -25.24 16.21
CA ASN A 706 3.78 -26.53 15.98
C ASN A 706 4.77 -27.64 15.60
N LEU A 707 4.76 -28.75 16.35
CA LEU A 707 5.59 -29.94 16.10
C LEU A 707 4.72 -31.19 15.99
N ASN A 708 4.65 -31.79 14.81
CA ASN A 708 3.88 -33.01 14.58
C ASN A 708 4.79 -34.13 14.05
N LEU A 709 4.99 -35.16 14.88
CA LEU A 709 5.77 -36.37 14.59
C LEU A 709 4.91 -37.64 14.64
N SER A 710 3.57 -37.48 14.68
CA SER A 710 2.64 -38.59 14.84
C SER A 710 2.65 -39.57 13.67
N HIS A 711 2.12 -40.78 13.86
CA HIS A 711 2.01 -41.81 12.81
C HIS A 711 3.33 -42.07 12.09
N ASN A 712 4.33 -42.52 12.86
CA ASN A 712 5.67 -42.90 12.42
C ASN A 712 6.14 -44.14 13.22
N ASN A 713 7.40 -44.53 13.05
CA ASN A 713 8.03 -45.67 13.72
C ASN A 713 9.14 -45.24 14.71
N PHE A 714 9.03 -44.03 15.30
CA PHE A 714 10.02 -43.51 16.23
C PHE A 714 10.06 -44.31 17.53
N SER A 715 11.25 -44.58 18.04
CA SER A 715 11.50 -45.45 19.20
C SER A 715 12.49 -44.83 20.19
N GLY A 716 12.67 -45.47 21.35
CA GLY A 716 13.46 -44.91 22.46
C GLY A 716 12.66 -43.91 23.30
N THR A 717 13.33 -42.98 23.99
CA THR A 717 12.69 -42.01 24.89
C THR A 717 12.45 -40.66 24.21
N ILE A 718 11.45 -39.91 24.71
CA ILE A 718 11.27 -38.50 24.36
C ILE A 718 12.44 -37.71 24.98
N PRO A 719 13.27 -36.98 24.20
CA PRO A 719 14.43 -36.28 24.74
C PRO A 719 14.01 -35.21 25.76
N ALA A 720 14.62 -35.24 26.94
CA ALA A 720 14.34 -34.26 28.00
C ALA A 720 14.63 -32.81 27.59
N THR A 721 15.50 -32.57 26.60
CA THR A 721 15.80 -31.25 26.05
C THR A 721 14.64 -30.64 25.26
N LEU A 722 13.63 -31.41 24.83
CA LEU A 722 12.48 -30.84 24.12
C LEU A 722 11.62 -29.90 24.99
N ILE A 723 11.88 -29.83 26.31
CA ILE A 723 11.30 -28.80 27.18
C ILE A 723 11.77 -27.38 26.83
N ASP A 724 12.89 -27.25 26.12
CA ASP A 724 13.49 -25.96 25.72
C ASP A 724 12.77 -25.33 24.50
N LEU A 725 11.76 -26.00 23.93
CA LEU A 725 10.89 -25.48 22.86
C LEU A 725 9.87 -24.47 23.41
N VAL A 726 10.35 -23.33 23.91
CA VAL A 726 9.56 -22.36 24.68
C VAL A 726 8.37 -21.73 23.93
N SER A 727 8.40 -21.69 22.59
CA SER A 727 7.29 -21.12 21.79
C SER A 727 6.18 -22.12 21.46
N LEU A 728 6.36 -23.41 21.78
CA LEU A 728 5.51 -24.49 21.31
C LEU A 728 4.07 -24.35 21.81
N ILE A 729 3.13 -24.43 20.87
CA ILE A 729 1.67 -24.36 21.03
C ILE A 729 1.09 -25.76 21.01
N SER A 730 1.50 -26.54 20.01
CA SER A 730 0.91 -27.83 19.65
C SER A 730 2.03 -28.85 19.46
N ILE A 731 1.89 -30.01 20.12
CA ILE A 731 2.77 -31.15 19.93
C ILE A 731 1.94 -32.43 19.75
N ASP A 732 2.29 -33.24 18.76
CA ASP A 732 1.70 -34.57 18.55
C ASP A 732 2.80 -35.61 18.28
N LEU A 733 2.88 -36.62 19.15
CA LEU A 733 3.82 -37.74 19.10
C LEU A 733 3.07 -39.09 19.01
N SER A 734 1.76 -39.06 18.73
CA SER A 734 0.90 -40.24 18.78
C SER A 734 1.26 -41.27 17.70
N TYR A 735 0.87 -42.54 17.93
CA TYR A 735 1.11 -43.66 17.02
C TYR A 735 2.59 -43.77 16.59
N ASN A 736 3.45 -44.07 17.57
CA ASN A 736 4.87 -44.35 17.45
C ASN A 736 5.26 -45.49 18.42
N GLU A 737 6.54 -45.86 18.47
CA GLU A 737 7.10 -46.88 19.38
C GLU A 737 7.84 -46.24 20.58
N LEU A 738 7.43 -45.05 21.04
CA LEU A 738 8.12 -44.33 22.12
C LEU A 738 7.92 -45.02 23.48
N THR A 739 8.92 -44.86 24.34
CA THR A 739 9.07 -45.55 25.62
C THR A 739 9.56 -44.62 26.73
N GLY A 740 9.34 -45.00 27.99
CA GLY A 740 9.84 -44.29 29.16
C GLY A 740 8.96 -43.12 29.62
N ALA A 741 9.51 -42.28 30.50
CA ALA A 741 8.77 -41.18 31.10
C ALA A 741 8.61 -39.99 30.15
N VAL A 742 7.40 -39.44 30.02
CA VAL A 742 7.17 -38.16 29.35
C VAL A 742 7.84 -37.02 30.16
N PRO A 743 8.66 -36.15 29.53
CA PRO A 743 9.33 -35.06 30.23
C PRO A 743 8.37 -34.15 31.00
N SER A 744 8.69 -33.88 32.26
CA SER A 744 7.81 -33.11 33.15
C SER A 744 8.00 -31.60 32.96
N SER A 745 7.35 -31.02 31.95
CA SER A 745 7.24 -29.58 31.78
C SER A 745 5.79 -29.14 31.49
N HIS A 746 5.53 -27.84 31.63
CA HIS A 746 4.23 -27.23 31.36
C HIS A 746 3.74 -27.46 29.92
N LEU A 747 4.66 -27.64 28.95
CA LEU A 747 4.34 -27.96 27.55
C LEU A 747 3.68 -29.35 27.44
N PHE A 748 4.35 -30.39 27.94
CA PHE A 748 3.86 -31.77 27.90
C PHE A 748 2.64 -32.02 28.81
N GLN A 749 2.46 -31.21 29.85
CA GLN A 749 1.30 -31.29 30.74
C GLN A 749 0.03 -30.61 30.18
N LYS A 750 0.18 -29.59 29.33
CA LYS A 750 -0.94 -28.96 28.60
C LYS A 750 -1.34 -29.74 27.34
N ALA A 751 -0.45 -30.54 26.77
CA ALA A 751 -0.75 -31.36 25.59
C ALA A 751 -1.89 -32.36 25.87
N PRO A 752 -2.85 -32.55 24.94
CA PRO A 752 -3.96 -33.47 25.15
C PRO A 752 -3.45 -34.92 25.15
N GLY A 753 -4.05 -35.81 25.95
CA GLY A 753 -3.64 -37.21 26.01
C GLY A 753 -3.59 -37.94 24.66
N SER A 754 -4.42 -37.50 23.70
CA SER A 754 -4.39 -37.98 22.31
C SER A 754 -3.02 -37.82 21.64
N ALA A 755 -2.23 -36.81 21.99
CA ALA A 755 -0.89 -36.55 21.45
C ALA A 755 0.16 -37.62 21.82
N PHE A 756 -0.17 -38.56 22.71
CA PHE A 756 0.71 -39.65 23.15
C PHE A 756 0.10 -41.05 22.91
N VAL A 757 -1.18 -41.14 22.56
CA VAL A 757 -1.90 -42.40 22.28
C VAL A 757 -1.15 -43.21 21.22
N GLY A 758 -1.19 -44.54 21.35
CA GLY A 758 -0.53 -45.45 20.40
C GLY A 758 0.95 -45.75 20.72
N ASN A 759 1.53 -45.12 21.75
CA ASN A 759 2.87 -45.43 22.26
C ASN A 759 2.77 -46.32 23.52
N PRO A 760 2.88 -47.66 23.43
CA PRO A 760 2.59 -48.55 24.56
C PRO A 760 3.63 -48.50 25.69
N GLY A 761 4.83 -47.98 25.44
CA GLY A 761 5.90 -47.89 26.43
C GLY A 761 5.99 -46.57 27.18
N LEU A 762 5.15 -45.57 26.85
CA LEU A 762 5.15 -44.27 27.54
C LEU A 762 4.42 -44.33 28.88
N CYS A 763 4.98 -43.66 29.88
CA CYS A 763 4.37 -43.44 31.19
C CYS A 763 4.56 -41.98 31.63
N GLY A 764 3.76 -41.50 32.56
CA GLY A 764 3.92 -40.15 33.10
C GLY A 764 2.67 -39.57 33.76
N ASN A 765 2.80 -38.38 34.33
CA ASN A 765 1.69 -37.62 34.90
C ASN A 765 1.02 -36.74 33.83
N VAL A 766 0.53 -37.39 32.76
CA VAL A 766 -0.17 -36.77 31.63
C VAL A 766 -1.49 -37.50 31.44
N THR A 767 -2.57 -36.78 31.12
CA THR A 767 -3.89 -37.38 30.95
C THR A 767 -3.86 -38.49 29.89
N GLY A 768 -4.34 -39.69 30.22
CA GLY A 768 -4.38 -40.84 29.31
C GLY A 768 -3.14 -41.77 29.33
N LEU A 769 -2.07 -41.45 30.08
CA LEU A 769 -0.94 -42.36 30.30
C LEU A 769 -0.96 -42.95 31.72
N SER A 770 -0.32 -44.11 31.88
CA SER A 770 -0.13 -44.73 33.20
C SER A 770 1.01 -44.06 33.98
N PRO A 771 0.91 -43.93 35.32
CA PRO A 771 2.02 -43.43 36.14
C PRO A 771 3.25 -44.34 36.03
N CYS A 772 4.45 -43.75 35.92
CA CYS A 772 5.69 -44.51 35.91
C CYS A 772 5.94 -45.18 37.27
N GLY A 773 5.84 -46.52 37.33
CA GLY A 773 6.15 -47.29 38.52
C GLY A 773 7.66 -47.28 38.82
N ARG A 774 8.04 -47.05 40.08
CA ARG A 774 9.40 -47.33 40.54
C ARG A 774 9.57 -48.84 40.66
N SER A 775 10.59 -49.39 40.01
CA SER A 775 10.99 -50.79 40.16
C SER A 775 11.38 -51.06 41.62
N GLY A 776 10.69 -52.00 42.26
CA GLY A 776 11.06 -52.56 43.55
C GLY A 776 11.34 -54.05 43.40
N ASP A 777 12.57 -54.44 43.69
CA ASP A 777 13.01 -55.84 43.73
C ASP A 777 12.37 -56.58 44.91
N SER A 778 11.92 -57.82 44.71
CA SER A 778 12.05 -58.88 45.73
C SER A 778 11.65 -60.25 45.17
N THR A 779 12.42 -61.25 45.60
CA THR A 779 12.40 -62.65 45.17
C THR A 779 11.39 -63.49 45.95
N ASP A 780 10.78 -64.50 45.32
CA ASP A 780 10.87 -65.88 45.87
C ASP A 780 10.81 -66.95 44.75
N HIS A 781 11.28 -68.15 45.09
CA HIS A 781 11.66 -69.26 44.22
C HIS A 781 10.54 -70.30 43.96
N ARG A 782 10.88 -71.21 43.02
CA ARG A 782 10.29 -72.55 42.72
C ARG A 782 9.21 -72.51 41.63
N LYS A 783 9.26 -73.32 40.56
CA LYS A 783 10.04 -74.55 40.27
C LYS A 783 10.43 -74.63 38.79
N LYS A 784 11.51 -75.36 38.49
CA LYS A 784 11.98 -75.69 37.13
C LYS A 784 11.49 -77.08 36.68
N VAL A 785 11.22 -77.23 35.38
CA VAL A 785 11.42 -78.43 34.52
C VAL A 785 10.58 -79.70 34.79
N LEU A 786 9.76 -80.10 33.81
CA LEU A 786 9.92 -81.38 33.08
C LEU A 786 9.26 -81.33 31.68
N VAL A 787 9.67 -82.22 30.76
CA VAL A 787 9.33 -82.28 29.33
C VAL A 787 8.39 -83.46 29.01
N GLY A 788 7.51 -83.28 28.02
CA GLY A 788 6.65 -84.34 27.45
C GLY A 788 5.41 -84.66 28.31
N VAL A 789 4.24 -85.03 27.80
CA VAL A 789 3.74 -85.49 26.49
C VAL A 789 2.25 -84.99 26.45
N SER A 790 1.56 -84.58 25.37
CA SER A 790 1.45 -85.11 24.00
C SER A 790 0.87 -84.05 23.04
N VAL A 791 1.41 -83.97 21.82
CA VAL A 791 1.06 -82.98 20.77
C VAL A 791 -0.23 -83.32 19.99
N GLY A 792 -0.92 -84.42 20.30
CA GLY A 792 -2.03 -84.94 19.48
C GLY A 792 -3.39 -84.23 19.63
N VAL A 793 -3.72 -83.67 20.80
CA VAL A 793 -5.11 -83.27 21.13
C VAL A 793 -5.38 -81.79 20.85
N CYS A 794 -4.39 -80.91 21.07
CA CYS A 794 -4.58 -79.46 20.91
C CYS A 794 -4.85 -79.04 19.46
N CYS A 795 -4.27 -79.70 18.46
CA CYS A 795 -4.41 -79.31 17.06
C CYS A 795 -5.84 -79.51 16.53
N LEU A 796 -6.53 -80.59 16.91
CA LEU A 796 -7.92 -80.84 16.49
C LEU A 796 -8.91 -79.91 17.20
N VAL A 797 -8.68 -79.62 18.49
CA VAL A 797 -9.48 -78.65 19.24
C VAL A 797 -9.31 -77.24 18.67
N LEU A 798 -8.08 -76.83 18.33
CA LEU A 798 -7.82 -75.53 17.69
C LEU A 798 -8.44 -75.42 16.29
N LEU A 799 -8.43 -76.48 15.47
CA LEU A 799 -9.04 -76.45 14.14
C LEU A 799 -10.57 -76.37 14.20
N ALA A 800 -11.20 -77.12 15.12
CA ALA A 800 -12.64 -77.07 15.35
C ALA A 800 -13.07 -75.68 15.89
N ILE A 801 -12.31 -75.12 16.84
CA ILE A 801 -12.52 -73.74 17.32
C ILE A 801 -12.35 -72.75 16.17
N LEU A 802 -11.35 -72.91 15.29
CA LEU A 802 -11.14 -72.00 14.16
C LEU A 802 -12.32 -72.02 13.17
N ILE A 803 -12.87 -73.20 12.85
CA ILE A 803 -14.03 -73.33 11.94
C ILE A 803 -15.31 -72.76 12.58
N VAL A 804 -15.55 -73.04 13.87
CA VAL A 804 -16.67 -72.44 14.63
C VAL A 804 -16.51 -70.93 14.72
N VAL A 805 -15.29 -70.41 14.94
CA VAL A 805 -14.99 -68.98 14.94
C VAL A 805 -15.19 -68.36 13.56
N ILE A 806 -14.78 -69.01 12.46
CA ILE A 806 -15.00 -68.50 11.10
C ILE A 806 -16.49 -68.46 10.74
N LEU A 807 -17.27 -69.50 11.06
CA LEU A 807 -18.72 -69.51 10.86
C LEU A 807 -19.43 -68.49 11.76
N ALA A 808 -19.01 -68.36 13.02
CA ALA A 808 -19.51 -67.36 13.94
C ALA A 808 -19.12 -65.93 13.51
N LEU A 809 -17.96 -65.74 12.86
CA LEU A 809 -17.52 -64.46 12.28
C LEU A 809 -18.28 -64.13 11.00
N TRP A 810 -18.66 -65.11 10.18
CA TRP A 810 -19.45 -64.89 8.97
C TRP A 810 -20.91 -64.56 9.28
N LEU A 811 -21.52 -65.27 10.24
CA LEU A 811 -22.82 -64.93 10.81
C LEU A 811 -22.78 -63.62 11.61
N ARG A 812 -21.68 -63.35 12.34
CA ARG A 812 -21.46 -62.02 12.96
C ARG A 812 -21.40 -60.93 11.91
N LYS A 813 -20.65 -61.08 10.81
CA LYS A 813 -20.52 -60.02 9.79
C LYS A 813 -21.90 -59.59 9.25
N LYS A 814 -22.76 -60.56 8.94
CA LYS A 814 -24.12 -60.32 8.44
C LYS A 814 -25.11 -59.75 9.48
N LEU A 815 -24.80 -59.83 10.77
CA LEU A 815 -25.52 -59.17 11.87
C LEU A 815 -24.85 -57.85 12.30
N LEU A 816 -23.53 -57.72 12.15
CA LEU A 816 -22.76 -56.51 12.43
C LEU A 816 -23.05 -55.43 11.40
N ASP A 817 -23.32 -55.72 10.13
CA ASP A 817 -23.68 -54.66 9.17
C ASP A 817 -24.95 -53.88 9.61
N LYS A 818 -25.83 -54.46 10.45
CA LYS A 818 -26.94 -53.75 11.12
C LYS A 818 -26.61 -53.26 12.54
N GLU A 819 -25.76 -53.97 13.29
CA GLU A 819 -25.36 -53.55 14.63
C GLU A 819 -24.28 -52.45 14.63
N GLU A 820 -23.54 -52.28 13.53
CA GLU A 820 -22.47 -51.29 13.33
C GLU A 820 -23.05 -49.94 12.92
N GLU A 821 -24.22 -49.90 12.28
CA GLU A 821 -25.01 -48.68 12.10
C GLU A 821 -25.53 -48.17 13.47
N ILE A 822 -26.04 -49.08 14.32
CA ILE A 822 -26.50 -48.77 15.68
C ILE A 822 -25.33 -48.47 16.64
N LYS A 823 -24.16 -49.11 16.46
CA LYS A 823 -22.92 -48.78 17.19
C LYS A 823 -22.25 -47.52 16.69
N ARG A 824 -22.40 -47.11 15.43
CA ARG A 824 -22.03 -45.76 14.97
C ARG A 824 -22.90 -44.71 15.65
N LEU A 825 -24.21 -44.93 15.75
CA LEU A 825 -25.12 -44.06 16.52
C LEU A 825 -24.74 -43.97 18.00
N LYS A 826 -24.37 -45.08 18.66
CA LYS A 826 -23.97 -45.07 20.10
C LYS A 826 -22.51 -44.69 20.38
N LYS A 827 -21.58 -44.85 19.44
CA LYS A 827 -20.18 -44.41 19.61
C LYS A 827 -20.05 -42.89 19.55
N TYR A 828 -21.01 -42.20 18.93
CA TYR A 828 -21.10 -40.75 18.90
C TYR A 828 -21.57 -40.08 20.20
N GLU A 829 -22.06 -40.83 21.19
CA GLU A 829 -22.44 -40.29 22.51
C GLU A 829 -21.28 -40.26 23.52
N LYS A 830 -20.14 -40.94 23.24
CA LYS A 830 -19.08 -41.14 24.24
C LYS A 830 -17.87 -40.22 24.12
N SER A 831 -18.01 -39.10 23.39
CA SER A 831 -17.03 -38.02 23.30
C SER A 831 -17.55 -36.70 23.88
N GLU A 832 -18.48 -36.75 24.84
CA GLU A 832 -18.68 -35.63 25.77
C GLU A 832 -17.57 -35.59 26.82
N GLN A 833 -17.41 -34.42 27.46
CA GLN A 833 -16.42 -34.09 28.50
C GLN A 833 -14.97 -33.82 28.04
N ILE A 834 -14.71 -32.59 27.59
CA ILE A 834 -13.90 -31.64 28.40
C ILE A 834 -14.49 -30.22 28.25
N ILE A 835 -15.49 -29.87 29.06
CA ILE A 835 -15.72 -28.46 29.42
C ILE A 835 -14.90 -28.24 30.69
N TRP A 836 -14.01 -27.24 30.71
CA TRP A 836 -13.20 -26.96 31.88
C TRP A 836 -14.09 -26.52 33.06
N GLU A 837 -13.97 -27.22 34.20
CA GLU A 837 -14.73 -26.91 35.41
C GLU A 837 -14.33 -25.55 36.00
N ARG A 838 -14.99 -24.48 35.56
CA ARG A 838 -15.18 -23.25 36.35
C ARG A 838 -16.38 -22.44 35.86
N LEU A 839 -17.52 -22.68 36.51
CA LEU A 839 -18.80 -21.94 36.45
C LEU A 839 -19.76 -22.35 35.31
N GLY A 840 -20.37 -23.53 35.42
CA GLY A 840 -21.58 -23.91 34.67
C GLY A 840 -21.78 -25.42 34.51
N ASN A 841 -22.86 -25.98 35.09
CA ASN A 841 -23.22 -27.40 34.91
C ASN A 841 -24.10 -27.58 33.66
N PHE A 842 -23.50 -27.70 32.47
CA PHE A 842 -24.24 -27.99 31.22
C PHE A 842 -23.38 -28.74 30.19
N THR A 843 -24.04 -29.43 29.26
CA THR A 843 -23.43 -30.31 28.24
C THR A 843 -23.59 -29.74 26.82
N LEU A 844 -22.89 -30.31 25.83
CA LEU A 844 -23.11 -29.96 24.42
C LEU A 844 -24.52 -30.39 23.95
N SER A 845 -25.06 -31.48 24.51
CA SER A 845 -26.47 -31.87 24.32
C SER A 845 -27.45 -30.76 24.75
N ASP A 846 -27.20 -30.08 25.87
CA ASP A 846 -28.05 -28.97 26.34
C ASP A 846 -27.95 -27.75 25.43
N ILE A 847 -26.75 -27.43 24.94
CA ILE A 847 -26.53 -26.37 23.94
C ILE A 847 -27.28 -26.69 22.64
N THR A 848 -27.15 -27.92 22.14
CA THR A 848 -27.75 -28.36 20.86
C THR A 848 -29.28 -28.31 20.92
N LYS A 849 -29.89 -28.61 22.08
CA LYS A 849 -31.33 -28.41 22.31
C LYS A 849 -31.69 -26.93 22.36
N ALA A 850 -30.90 -26.11 23.07
CA ALA A 850 -31.13 -24.69 23.24
C ALA A 850 -30.96 -23.85 21.97
N THR A 851 -30.30 -24.37 20.93
CA THR A 851 -30.12 -23.72 19.61
C THR A 851 -30.89 -24.42 18.48
N ASN A 852 -31.74 -25.41 18.80
CA ASN A 852 -32.45 -26.25 17.83
C ASN A 852 -31.51 -26.80 16.72
N ASP A 853 -30.49 -27.57 17.14
CA ASP A 853 -29.39 -28.09 16.31
C ASP A 853 -28.62 -27.03 15.50
N PHE A 854 -28.36 -25.88 16.14
CA PHE A 854 -27.71 -24.72 15.52
C PHE A 854 -28.50 -24.18 14.30
N SER A 855 -29.81 -24.05 14.46
CA SER A 855 -30.69 -23.39 13.48
C SER A 855 -30.28 -21.92 13.26
N GLU A 856 -30.46 -21.44 12.03
CA GLU A 856 -30.27 -20.05 11.61
C GLU A 856 -31.04 -19.05 12.48
N GLU A 857 -32.19 -19.45 13.04
CA GLU A 857 -33.01 -18.65 13.96
C GLU A 857 -32.23 -18.18 15.20
N TYR A 858 -31.25 -18.98 15.66
CA TYR A 858 -30.41 -18.68 16.82
C TYR A 858 -29.05 -18.07 16.43
N CYS A 859 -28.77 -17.90 15.13
CA CYS A 859 -27.51 -17.34 14.65
C CYS A 859 -27.50 -15.82 14.87
N ILE A 860 -26.54 -15.35 15.67
CA ILE A 860 -26.37 -13.93 16.03
C ILE A 860 -25.26 -13.23 15.24
N GLY A 861 -24.49 -13.97 14.44
CA GLY A 861 -23.47 -13.43 13.54
C GLY A 861 -22.75 -14.52 12.75
N LYS A 862 -22.29 -14.19 11.54
CA LYS A 862 -21.47 -15.06 10.68
C LYS A 862 -20.25 -14.31 10.19
N GLY A 863 -19.11 -14.97 10.14
CA GLY A 863 -17.85 -14.43 9.61
C GLY A 863 -17.01 -15.52 8.93
N GLY A 864 -15.85 -15.14 8.39
CA GLY A 864 -14.96 -16.06 7.66
C GLY A 864 -14.54 -17.31 8.45
N PHE A 865 -14.50 -17.20 9.79
CA PHE A 865 -14.04 -18.27 10.69
C PHE A 865 -15.18 -19.07 11.35
N GLY A 866 -16.46 -18.78 11.06
CA GLY A 866 -17.59 -19.54 11.62
C GLY A 866 -18.87 -18.74 11.83
N SER A 867 -19.85 -19.40 12.45
CA SER A 867 -21.15 -18.84 12.82
C SER A 867 -21.33 -18.85 14.33
N VAL A 868 -21.79 -17.74 14.91
CA VAL A 868 -22.04 -17.59 16.35
C VAL A 868 -23.53 -17.71 16.63
N TYR A 869 -23.89 -18.49 17.64
CA TYR A 869 -25.27 -18.77 18.04
C TYR A 869 -25.53 -18.35 19.49
N LYS A 870 -26.72 -17.83 19.78
CA LYS A 870 -27.19 -17.58 21.15
C LYS A 870 -27.90 -18.83 21.67
N ALA A 871 -27.46 -19.36 22.81
CA ALA A 871 -28.14 -20.47 23.48
C ALA A 871 -28.68 -19.99 24.84
N VAL A 872 -29.94 -20.32 25.13
CA VAL A 872 -30.57 -20.11 26.44
C VAL A 872 -30.74 -21.49 27.09
N LEU A 873 -29.93 -21.76 28.11
CA LEU A 873 -29.90 -23.06 28.78
C LEU A 873 -31.08 -23.22 29.74
N ALA A 874 -31.43 -24.47 30.07
CA ALA A 874 -32.52 -24.79 31.00
C ALA A 874 -32.30 -24.24 32.43
N SER A 875 -31.07 -23.87 32.78
CA SER A 875 -30.71 -23.16 34.02
C SER A 875 -31.06 -21.65 34.01
N GLY A 876 -31.52 -21.11 32.88
CA GLY A 876 -31.69 -19.67 32.65
C GLY A 876 -30.39 -18.96 32.25
N GLN A 877 -29.24 -19.65 32.24
CA GLN A 877 -27.97 -19.08 31.78
C GLN A 877 -27.97 -18.90 30.26
N ILE A 878 -27.53 -17.72 29.80
CA ILE A 878 -27.40 -17.38 28.38
C ILE A 878 -25.92 -17.41 28.00
N ILE A 879 -25.57 -18.04 26.88
CA ILE A 879 -24.20 -18.18 26.37
C ILE A 879 -24.13 -17.92 24.86
N ALA A 880 -22.95 -17.54 24.38
CA ALA A 880 -22.63 -17.41 22.95
C ALA A 880 -21.76 -18.61 22.51
N VAL A 881 -22.10 -19.22 21.37
CA VAL A 881 -21.40 -20.42 20.87
C VAL A 881 -20.94 -20.21 19.42
N LYS A 882 -19.63 -20.08 19.20
CA LYS A 882 -18.98 -19.95 17.88
C LYS A 882 -18.72 -21.36 17.34
N LYS A 883 -19.49 -21.79 16.34
CA LYS A 883 -19.35 -23.04 15.58
C LYS A 883 -18.52 -22.74 14.33
N LEU A 884 -17.37 -23.39 14.18
CA LEU A 884 -16.53 -23.22 12.99
C LEU A 884 -17.16 -23.87 11.76
N ASN A 885 -16.91 -23.28 10.59
CA ASN A 885 -17.35 -23.81 9.30
C ASN A 885 -16.58 -25.12 9.01
N ALA A 886 -17.30 -26.22 8.74
CA ALA A 886 -16.70 -27.52 8.42
C ALA A 886 -16.29 -27.56 6.93
N PRO A 887 -15.00 -27.66 6.57
CA PRO A 887 -14.55 -27.63 5.18
C PRO A 887 -14.32 -29.04 4.61
N GLU A 888 -14.63 -29.23 3.34
CA GLU A 888 -14.35 -30.47 2.60
C GLU A 888 -12.86 -30.67 2.24
N SER A 889 -11.96 -29.77 2.68
CA SER A 889 -10.52 -29.80 2.35
C SER A 889 -9.60 -29.67 3.56
N SER A 890 -8.51 -30.43 3.52
CA SER A 890 -7.59 -30.66 4.64
C SER A 890 -6.67 -29.47 4.99
N ASN A 891 -6.52 -28.47 4.10
CA ASN A 891 -5.67 -27.31 4.37
C ASN A 891 -6.44 -26.18 5.11
N VAL A 892 -7.75 -26.05 4.89
CA VAL A 892 -8.60 -25.11 5.64
C VAL A 892 -8.74 -25.57 7.11
N LEU A 893 -8.73 -26.89 7.34
CA LEU A 893 -8.66 -27.49 8.68
C LEU A 893 -7.44 -27.02 9.49
N ALA A 894 -6.26 -26.83 8.89
CA ALA A 894 -5.07 -26.39 9.60
C ALA A 894 -5.15 -24.92 10.02
N VAL A 895 -5.58 -24.03 9.13
CA VAL A 895 -5.71 -22.58 9.42
C VAL A 895 -6.81 -22.31 10.45
N ASN A 896 -7.98 -22.95 10.28
CA ASN A 896 -9.08 -22.83 11.24
C ASN A 896 -8.75 -23.45 12.60
N ARG A 897 -7.88 -24.47 12.64
CA ARG A 897 -7.38 -25.06 13.89
C ARG A 897 -6.34 -24.16 14.57
N GLN A 898 -5.40 -23.56 13.85
CA GLN A 898 -4.38 -22.69 14.46
C GLN A 898 -4.97 -21.38 14.99
N THR A 899 -5.94 -20.79 14.28
CA THR A 899 -6.70 -19.63 14.80
C THR A 899 -7.49 -20.00 16.06
N PHE A 900 -8.14 -21.15 16.09
CA PHE A 900 -8.83 -21.69 17.27
C PHE A 900 -7.89 -22.00 18.46
N GLU A 901 -6.73 -22.62 18.21
CA GLU A 901 -5.73 -22.92 19.24
C GLU A 901 -5.14 -21.61 19.84
N ASN A 902 -4.93 -20.57 19.02
CA ASN A 902 -4.56 -19.24 19.48
C ASN A 902 -5.66 -18.60 20.36
N GLU A 903 -6.91 -18.64 19.91
CA GLU A 903 -8.04 -18.05 20.65
C GLU A 903 -8.25 -18.73 22.01
N ILE A 904 -8.13 -20.07 22.10
CA ILE A 904 -8.14 -20.78 23.38
C ILE A 904 -6.93 -20.43 24.24
N ARG A 905 -5.72 -20.47 23.67
CA ARG A 905 -4.48 -20.22 24.43
C ARG A 905 -4.52 -18.85 25.09
N VAL A 906 -4.90 -17.82 24.33
CA VAL A 906 -5.02 -16.47 24.86
C VAL A 906 -6.13 -16.37 25.89
N LEU A 907 -7.35 -16.84 25.60
CA LEU A 907 -8.49 -16.67 26.52
C LEU A 907 -8.46 -17.57 27.76
N THR A 908 -7.61 -18.60 27.80
CA THR A 908 -7.36 -19.39 29.02
C THR A 908 -6.30 -18.78 29.93
N GLU A 909 -5.36 -18.00 29.37
CA GLU A 909 -4.27 -17.35 30.09
C GLU A 909 -4.60 -15.89 30.51
N VAL A 910 -5.38 -15.17 29.69
CA VAL A 910 -5.84 -13.81 29.96
C VAL A 910 -7.00 -13.78 30.93
N ARG A 911 -6.88 -12.97 32.00
CA ARG A 911 -7.98 -12.65 32.91
C ARG A 911 -8.07 -11.16 33.17
N HIS A 912 -8.83 -10.47 32.33
CA HIS A 912 -9.07 -9.03 32.43
C HIS A 912 -10.57 -8.73 32.29
N ARG A 913 -11.10 -7.79 33.07
CA ARG A 913 -12.54 -7.45 33.11
C ARG A 913 -13.11 -6.93 31.77
N ASN A 914 -12.24 -6.47 30.88
CA ASN A 914 -12.58 -5.94 29.55
C ASN A 914 -12.10 -6.84 28.41
N VAL A 915 -11.83 -8.12 28.68
CA VAL A 915 -11.58 -9.17 27.67
C VAL A 915 -12.67 -10.24 27.82
N ILE A 916 -13.19 -10.73 26.70
CA ILE A 916 -14.29 -11.71 26.68
C ILE A 916 -13.91 -12.98 27.43
N LYS A 917 -14.81 -13.49 28.25
CA LYS A 917 -14.60 -14.72 28.99
C LYS A 917 -15.00 -15.94 28.15
N LEU A 918 -14.02 -16.80 27.87
CA LEU A 918 -14.28 -18.16 27.40
C LEU A 918 -14.75 -19.03 28.58
N HIS A 919 -15.95 -19.61 28.49
CA HIS A 919 -16.46 -20.60 29.44
C HIS A 919 -15.90 -22.01 29.18
N GLY A 920 -15.63 -22.33 27.92
CA GLY A 920 -15.05 -23.60 27.52
C GLY A 920 -15.07 -23.79 26.01
N PHE A 921 -14.68 -24.97 25.58
CA PHE A 921 -14.73 -25.38 24.18
C PHE A 921 -15.07 -26.87 24.10
N CYS A 922 -15.55 -27.33 22.95
CA CYS A 922 -15.69 -28.75 22.67
C CYS A 922 -15.48 -29.03 21.18
N SER A 923 -15.05 -30.27 20.89
CA SER A 923 -14.91 -30.77 19.52
C SER A 923 -15.74 -32.04 19.39
N THR A 924 -16.67 -32.07 18.44
CA THR A 924 -17.62 -33.18 18.29
C THR A 924 -18.08 -33.26 16.83
N ARG A 925 -18.05 -34.47 16.25
CA ARG A 925 -18.32 -34.74 14.83
C ARG A 925 -17.44 -33.99 13.81
N GLY A 926 -16.21 -33.62 14.19
CA GLY A 926 -15.31 -32.82 13.34
C GLY A 926 -15.66 -31.33 13.31
N CYS A 927 -16.75 -30.92 13.96
CA CYS A 927 -17.05 -29.52 14.24
C CYS A 927 -16.43 -29.10 15.58
N ILE A 928 -15.95 -27.87 15.62
CA ILE A 928 -15.34 -27.26 16.79
C ILE A 928 -16.23 -26.11 17.27
N TYR A 929 -16.42 -26.02 18.59
CA TYR A 929 -17.29 -25.06 19.25
C TYR A 929 -16.53 -24.32 20.36
N LEU A 930 -16.52 -22.99 20.32
CA LEU A 930 -16.07 -22.13 21.43
C LEU A 930 -17.30 -21.57 22.16
N VAL A 931 -17.32 -21.67 23.49
CA VAL A 931 -18.43 -21.22 24.35
C VAL A 931 -17.96 -20.02 25.18
N TYR A 932 -18.57 -18.87 24.98
CA TYR A 932 -18.24 -17.61 25.65
C TYR A 932 -19.40 -17.15 26.53
N GLU A 933 -19.12 -16.20 27.44
CA GLU A 933 -20.16 -15.37 28.04
C GLU A 933 -20.99 -14.67 26.95
N PHE A 934 -22.31 -14.61 27.11
CA PHE A 934 -23.17 -13.87 26.18
C PHE A 934 -23.20 -12.39 26.55
N VAL A 935 -22.81 -11.53 25.61
CA VAL A 935 -22.74 -10.07 25.79
C VAL A 935 -23.92 -9.41 25.10
N GLU A 936 -24.83 -8.83 25.89
CA GLU A 936 -26.23 -8.60 25.48
C GLU A 936 -26.42 -7.69 24.26
N ARG A 937 -25.62 -6.62 24.13
CA ARG A 937 -25.81 -5.62 23.05
C ARG A 937 -25.10 -6.02 21.75
N GLY A 938 -24.31 -7.09 21.75
CA GLY A 938 -23.49 -7.51 20.61
C GLY A 938 -22.33 -6.56 20.35
N SER A 939 -21.90 -6.45 19.09
CA SER A 939 -20.74 -5.64 18.73
C SER A 939 -20.97 -4.13 18.83
N LEU A 940 -19.92 -3.40 19.19
CA LEU A 940 -19.90 -1.94 19.23
C LEU A 940 -20.23 -1.33 17.86
N ALA A 941 -19.83 -1.98 16.76
CA ALA A 941 -20.26 -1.61 15.40
C ALA A 941 -21.79 -1.59 15.27
N LYS A 942 -22.48 -2.66 15.74
CA LYS A 942 -23.95 -2.75 15.68
C LYS A 942 -24.63 -1.67 16.52
N VAL A 943 -24.06 -1.27 17.65
CA VAL A 943 -24.61 -0.22 18.52
C VAL A 943 -24.31 1.19 17.99
N LEU A 944 -23.12 1.41 17.41
CA LEU A 944 -22.68 2.71 16.88
C LEU A 944 -23.33 3.06 15.53
N TYR A 945 -23.59 2.05 14.69
CA TYR A 945 -24.20 2.20 13.37
C TYR A 945 -25.70 1.86 13.32
N GLY A 946 -26.22 1.09 14.28
CA GLY A 946 -27.64 0.72 14.34
C GLY A 946 -28.54 1.88 14.78
N GLY A 947 -29.65 2.09 14.06
CA GLY A 947 -30.54 3.24 14.23
C GLY A 947 -31.25 3.40 15.59
N ILE A 948 -31.12 2.44 16.51
CA ILE A 948 -31.69 2.50 17.87
C ILE A 948 -30.62 2.88 18.92
N GLY A 949 -29.34 2.59 18.69
CA GLY A 949 -28.27 2.73 19.69
C GLY A 949 -27.64 4.12 19.82
N VAL A 950 -27.88 5.01 18.86
CA VAL A 950 -27.23 6.32 18.75
C VAL A 950 -27.51 7.23 19.96
N ALA A 951 -28.74 7.16 20.50
CA ALA A 951 -29.15 7.94 21.68
C ALA A 951 -28.58 7.39 23.00
N GLU A 952 -28.13 6.12 23.02
CA GLU A 952 -27.62 5.50 24.25
C GLU A 952 -26.09 5.63 24.38
N LEU A 953 -25.33 5.64 23.28
CA LEU A 953 -23.88 5.86 23.31
C LEU A 953 -23.50 7.34 23.43
N ASP A 954 -23.81 7.97 24.57
CA ASP A 954 -23.36 9.32 24.90
C ASP A 954 -21.82 9.44 25.08
N TRP A 955 -21.31 10.67 25.14
CA TRP A 955 -19.88 10.95 25.29
C TRP A 955 -19.25 10.32 26.54
N GLY A 956 -19.98 10.18 27.65
CA GLY A 956 -19.49 9.56 28.88
C GLY A 956 -19.31 8.05 28.71
N ARG A 957 -20.27 7.38 28.06
CA ARG A 957 -20.16 5.97 27.69
C ARG A 957 -19.05 5.73 26.68
N ARG A 958 -18.90 6.58 25.65
CA ARG A 958 -17.80 6.48 24.67
C ARG A 958 -16.42 6.67 25.31
N VAL A 959 -16.27 7.65 26.21
CA VAL A 959 -15.07 7.83 27.04
C VAL A 959 -14.76 6.57 27.85
N LYS A 960 -15.75 6.03 28.57
CA LYS A 960 -15.62 4.81 29.39
C LYS A 960 -15.19 3.61 28.55
N ILE A 961 -15.81 3.41 27.38
CA ILE A 961 -15.46 2.32 26.44
C ILE A 961 -14.00 2.44 26.00
N VAL A 962 -13.54 3.64 25.62
CA VAL A 962 -12.15 3.86 25.18
C VAL A 962 -11.16 3.65 26.33
N GLU A 963 -11.45 4.14 27.54
CA GLU A 963 -10.64 3.89 28.75
C GLU A 963 -10.51 2.38 29.04
N SER A 964 -11.63 1.65 29.03
CA SER A 964 -11.69 0.20 29.28
C SER A 964 -10.99 -0.65 28.20
N VAL A 965 -11.14 -0.29 26.91
CA VAL A 965 -10.44 -0.97 25.80
C VAL A 965 -8.93 -0.69 25.83
N ALA A 966 -8.52 0.55 26.14
CA ALA A 966 -7.10 0.88 26.32
C ALA A 966 -6.47 0.04 27.44
N GLN A 967 -7.16 -0.12 28.56
CA GLN A 967 -6.72 -0.97 29.68
C GLN A 967 -6.60 -2.45 29.28
N ALA A 968 -7.55 -2.98 28.50
CA ALA A 968 -7.46 -4.35 27.98
C ALA A 968 -6.21 -4.57 27.11
N ILE A 969 -5.95 -3.68 26.14
CA ILE A 969 -4.81 -3.83 25.24
C ILE A 969 -3.48 -3.54 25.97
N ALA A 970 -3.45 -2.59 26.90
CA ALA A 970 -2.30 -2.34 27.75
C ALA A 970 -1.92 -3.58 28.58
N TYR A 971 -2.94 -4.26 29.16
CA TYR A 971 -2.77 -5.51 29.88
C TYR A 971 -2.20 -6.62 28.98
N LEU A 972 -2.74 -6.78 27.76
CA LEU A 972 -2.23 -7.75 26.78
C LEU A 972 -0.76 -7.46 26.41
N HIS A 973 -0.39 -6.19 26.21
CA HIS A 973 0.96 -5.81 25.77
C HIS A 973 2.03 -5.78 26.87
N HIS A 974 1.67 -5.52 28.13
CA HIS A 974 2.66 -5.22 29.19
C HIS A 974 2.46 -6.00 30.49
N ASN A 975 1.27 -6.58 30.73
CA ASN A 975 0.98 -7.37 31.93
C ASN A 975 0.86 -8.88 31.64
N CYS A 976 0.66 -9.26 30.38
CA CYS A 976 0.89 -10.62 29.93
C CYS A 976 2.38 -10.83 29.63
N SER A 977 2.92 -11.97 30.04
CA SER A 977 4.27 -12.41 29.71
C SER A 977 4.17 -13.82 29.12
N PRO A 978 4.46 -14.00 27.82
CA PRO A 978 4.88 -12.99 26.84
C PRO A 978 3.77 -11.96 26.50
N PRO A 979 4.13 -10.79 25.95
CA PRO A 979 3.17 -9.83 25.40
C PRO A 979 2.27 -10.45 24.32
N ILE A 980 0.97 -10.20 24.41
CA ILE A 980 -0.05 -10.71 23.48
C ILE A 980 -0.49 -9.57 22.57
N ILE A 981 -0.35 -9.75 21.26
CA ILE A 981 -0.73 -8.76 20.23
C ILE A 981 -1.95 -9.31 19.50
N HIS A 982 -3.06 -8.57 19.54
CA HIS A 982 -4.37 -9.04 19.09
C HIS A 982 -4.50 -9.06 17.55
N ARG A 983 -3.86 -8.12 16.86
CA ARG A 983 -3.78 -7.97 15.39
C ARG A 983 -5.08 -7.71 14.63
N ASP A 984 -6.24 -7.77 15.30
CA ASP A 984 -7.56 -7.57 14.68
C ASP A 984 -8.50 -6.78 15.61
N ILE A 985 -8.03 -5.63 16.10
CA ILE A 985 -8.81 -4.73 16.95
C ILE A 985 -9.74 -3.89 16.07
N THR A 986 -11.04 -4.20 16.10
CA THR A 986 -12.09 -3.55 15.29
C THR A 986 -13.35 -3.29 16.12
N LEU A 987 -14.28 -2.48 15.62
CA LEU A 987 -15.60 -2.32 16.27
C LEU A 987 -16.48 -3.57 16.26
N ASN A 988 -16.21 -4.54 15.37
CA ASN A 988 -16.92 -5.82 15.35
C ASN A 988 -16.47 -6.73 16.49
N ASN A 989 -15.18 -6.63 16.85
CA ASN A 989 -14.52 -7.47 17.85
C ASN A 989 -14.55 -6.87 19.27
N ILE A 990 -15.17 -5.69 19.46
CA ILE A 990 -15.47 -5.11 20.77
C ILE A 990 -16.96 -5.31 21.04
N LEU A 991 -17.30 -6.13 22.02
CA LEU A 991 -18.70 -6.41 22.40
C LEU A 991 -19.11 -5.54 23.60
N LEU A 992 -20.39 -5.16 23.70
CA LEU A 992 -20.91 -4.30 24.76
C LEU A 992 -21.92 -4.99 25.68
N GLU A 993 -21.64 -4.95 26.98
CA GLU A 993 -22.55 -5.38 28.03
C GLU A 993 -23.77 -4.47 28.14
N SER A 994 -24.79 -4.89 28.89
CA SER A 994 -26.02 -4.11 29.10
C SER A 994 -25.76 -2.71 29.69
N ASP A 995 -24.71 -2.58 30.51
CA ASP A 995 -24.22 -1.35 31.15
C ASP A 995 -23.15 -0.57 30.32
N PHE A 996 -22.89 -1.01 29.08
CA PHE A 996 -21.86 -0.48 28.17
C PHE A 996 -20.40 -0.73 28.59
N GLU A 997 -20.09 -1.65 29.51
CA GLU A 997 -18.72 -2.16 29.63
C GLU A 997 -18.31 -2.92 28.36
N PRO A 998 -17.13 -2.62 27.77
CA PRO A 998 -16.64 -3.36 26.62
C PRO A 998 -15.93 -4.65 27.02
N ARG A 999 -16.11 -5.68 26.19
CA ARG A 999 -15.33 -6.92 26.15
C ARG A 999 -14.65 -7.03 24.80
N LEU A 1000 -13.31 -6.97 24.78
CA LEU A 1000 -12.52 -7.27 23.59
C LEU A 1000 -12.56 -8.79 23.31
N ALA A 1001 -12.83 -9.17 22.06
CA ALA A 1001 -13.13 -10.54 21.63
C ALA A 1001 -12.47 -10.89 20.28
N ASP A 1002 -12.63 -12.14 19.85
CA ASP A 1002 -12.03 -12.74 18.64
C ASP A 1002 -10.50 -12.72 18.60
N PHE A 1003 -9.90 -13.54 19.46
CA PHE A 1003 -8.44 -13.69 19.54
C PHE A 1003 -7.88 -14.68 18.51
N GLY A 1004 -8.64 -15.04 17.47
CA GLY A 1004 -8.21 -16.00 16.44
C GLY A 1004 -6.93 -15.58 15.72
N MET A 1005 -6.70 -14.28 15.57
CA MET A 1005 -5.52 -13.71 14.91
C MET A 1005 -4.39 -13.32 15.89
N ALA A 1006 -4.61 -13.48 17.20
CA ALA A 1006 -3.70 -13.00 18.23
C ALA A 1006 -2.38 -13.79 18.27
N ARG A 1007 -1.29 -13.12 18.67
CA ARG A 1007 0.06 -13.67 18.68
C ARG A 1007 0.80 -13.31 19.97
N LEU A 1008 1.51 -14.27 20.54
CA LEU A 1008 2.42 -14.08 21.66
C LEU A 1008 3.80 -13.68 21.13
N LEU A 1009 4.32 -12.52 21.54
CA LEU A 1009 5.68 -12.06 21.18
C LEU A 1009 6.71 -12.58 22.19
N ASN A 1010 7.17 -13.81 21.97
CA ASN A 1010 8.35 -14.33 22.67
C ASN A 1010 9.62 -13.64 22.12
N SER A 1011 10.60 -13.36 22.97
CA SER A 1011 11.97 -12.96 22.57
C SER A 1011 12.59 -13.92 21.55
N ASP A 1012 12.16 -15.18 21.60
CA ASP A 1012 12.70 -16.28 20.82
C ASP A 1012 11.86 -16.57 19.57
N SER A 1013 10.67 -15.95 19.42
CA SER A 1013 9.83 -16.07 18.23
C SER A 1013 10.31 -15.14 17.10
N SER A 1014 9.85 -15.34 15.86
CA SER A 1014 10.06 -14.33 14.82
C SER A 1014 8.88 -13.36 14.80
N ASN A 1015 9.19 -12.07 14.64
CA ASN A 1015 8.16 -11.03 14.53
C ASN A 1015 7.43 -11.09 13.16
N TRP A 1016 7.91 -11.86 12.19
CA TRP A 1016 7.35 -11.94 10.84
C TRP A 1016 6.16 -12.90 10.78
N THR A 1017 5.17 -12.63 9.94
CA THR A 1017 3.90 -13.37 9.86
C THR A 1017 3.25 -13.20 8.50
N THR A 1018 2.26 -14.02 8.16
CA THR A 1018 1.36 -13.70 7.04
C THR A 1018 0.59 -12.39 7.33
N VAL A 1019 0.32 -11.62 6.28
CA VAL A 1019 -0.55 -10.43 6.37
C VAL A 1019 -1.92 -10.87 6.87
N ALA A 1020 -2.33 -10.32 8.01
CA ALA A 1020 -3.56 -10.71 8.68
C ALA A 1020 -3.97 -9.64 9.70
N GLY A 1021 -5.27 -9.31 9.67
CA GLY A 1021 -5.92 -8.19 10.34
C GLY A 1021 -6.93 -7.54 9.39
N SER A 1022 -7.98 -6.91 9.91
CA SER A 1022 -9.05 -6.33 9.11
C SER A 1022 -8.60 -5.10 8.30
N TYR A 1023 -8.97 -5.07 7.01
CA TYR A 1023 -8.79 -3.90 6.15
C TYR A 1023 -9.46 -2.66 6.76
N GLY A 1024 -8.78 -1.51 6.67
CA GLY A 1024 -9.20 -0.25 7.31
C GLY A 1024 -8.61 -0.03 8.71
N TYR A 1025 -8.33 -1.10 9.47
CA TYR A 1025 -7.76 -1.05 10.83
C TYR A 1025 -6.28 -1.43 10.88
N MET A 1026 -5.82 -2.26 9.94
CA MET A 1026 -4.44 -2.75 9.89
C MET A 1026 -3.40 -1.63 9.74
N ALA A 1027 -2.33 -1.72 10.55
CA ALA A 1027 -1.23 -0.76 10.54
C ALA A 1027 -0.46 -0.77 9.20
N PRO A 1028 -0.06 0.39 8.63
CA PRO A 1028 0.56 0.46 7.31
C PRO A 1028 1.83 -0.38 7.16
N GLU A 1029 2.67 -0.42 8.21
CA GLU A 1029 3.90 -1.22 8.19
C GLU A 1029 3.60 -2.73 8.14
N LEU A 1030 2.53 -3.22 8.79
CA LEU A 1030 2.22 -4.65 8.81
C LEU A 1030 1.83 -5.18 7.43
N ALA A 1031 1.21 -4.32 6.60
CA ALA A 1031 0.88 -4.65 5.21
C ALA A 1031 2.10 -4.72 4.27
N VAL A 1032 3.16 -3.95 4.57
CA VAL A 1032 4.36 -3.81 3.72
C VAL A 1032 5.52 -4.69 4.19
N THR A 1033 5.79 -4.70 5.50
CA THR A 1033 6.93 -5.40 6.11
C THR A 1033 6.56 -6.74 6.71
N MET A 1034 5.28 -7.09 6.86
CA MET A 1034 4.85 -8.35 7.50
C MET A 1034 5.37 -8.56 8.94
N GLN A 1035 5.92 -7.51 9.57
CA GLN A 1035 6.52 -7.55 10.90
C GLN A 1035 5.51 -7.09 11.96
N VAL A 1036 5.10 -8.00 12.86
CA VAL A 1036 4.26 -7.69 14.01
C VAL A 1036 5.09 -7.10 15.14
N THR A 1037 4.61 -5.96 15.64
CA THR A 1037 5.04 -5.36 16.90
C THR A 1037 3.79 -4.97 17.70
N ASN A 1038 3.95 -4.57 18.96
CA ASN A 1038 2.85 -3.97 19.71
C ASN A 1038 2.30 -2.68 19.10
N LYS A 1039 3.06 -2.01 18.22
CA LYS A 1039 2.64 -0.80 17.51
C LYS A 1039 1.52 -1.05 16.49
N CYS A 1040 1.31 -2.29 16.04
CA CYS A 1040 0.24 -2.64 15.12
C CYS A 1040 -1.14 -2.53 15.80
N ASP A 1041 -1.25 -3.03 17.03
CA ASP A 1041 -2.42 -2.89 17.88
C ASP A 1041 -2.63 -1.44 18.33
N VAL A 1042 -1.55 -0.69 18.61
CA VAL A 1042 -1.62 0.75 18.93
C VAL A 1042 -2.30 1.51 17.78
N TYR A 1043 -1.89 1.25 16.53
CA TYR A 1043 -2.52 1.87 15.36
C TYR A 1043 -4.00 1.48 15.24
N SER A 1044 -4.30 0.18 15.32
CA SER A 1044 -5.67 -0.36 15.24
C SER A 1044 -6.58 0.25 16.32
N PHE A 1045 -6.07 0.43 17.54
CA PHE A 1045 -6.74 1.15 18.62
C PHE A 1045 -6.98 2.63 18.26
N GLY A 1046 -6.00 3.32 17.70
CA GLY A 1046 -6.18 4.71 17.24
C GLY A 1046 -7.29 4.85 16.18
N VAL A 1047 -7.38 3.93 15.23
CA VAL A 1047 -8.48 3.84 14.25
C VAL A 1047 -9.82 3.66 14.97
N VAL A 1048 -9.94 2.64 15.84
CA VAL A 1048 -11.15 2.35 16.62
C VAL A 1048 -11.59 3.54 17.48
N VAL A 1049 -10.66 4.25 18.12
CA VAL A 1049 -10.99 5.40 18.98
C VAL A 1049 -11.49 6.58 18.15
N LEU A 1050 -10.85 6.88 17.01
CA LEU A 1050 -11.36 7.90 16.10
C LEU A 1050 -12.75 7.51 15.59
N GLU A 1051 -12.98 6.25 15.23
CA GLU A 1051 -14.29 5.76 14.79
C GLU A 1051 -15.39 5.93 15.86
N ILE A 1052 -15.08 5.59 17.12
CA ILE A 1052 -15.99 5.79 18.26
C ILE A 1052 -16.28 7.29 18.47
N MET A 1053 -15.27 8.16 18.35
CA MET A 1053 -15.46 9.60 18.55
C MET A 1053 -16.17 10.27 17.37
N MET A 1054 -15.99 9.78 16.15
CA MET A 1054 -16.58 10.30 14.91
C MET A 1054 -17.96 9.72 14.58
N GLY A 1055 -18.30 8.54 15.11
CA GLY A 1055 -19.51 7.81 14.72
C GLY A 1055 -19.47 7.24 13.29
N LYS A 1056 -18.31 7.27 12.64
CA LYS A 1056 -18.02 6.76 11.29
C LYS A 1056 -16.54 6.42 11.14
N HIS A 1057 -16.22 5.49 10.24
CA HIS A 1057 -14.84 5.03 10.01
C HIS A 1057 -13.90 6.21 9.66
N PRO A 1058 -12.71 6.32 10.28
CA PRO A 1058 -11.84 7.49 10.16
C PRO A 1058 -10.93 7.45 8.92
N GLY A 1059 -11.24 6.61 7.93
CA GLY A 1059 -10.38 6.39 6.75
C GLY A 1059 -10.01 7.67 6.01
N ASP A 1060 -11.01 8.51 5.74
CA ASP A 1060 -10.83 9.81 5.06
C ASP A 1060 -9.95 10.77 5.90
N LEU A 1061 -10.16 10.77 7.22
CA LEU A 1061 -9.39 11.60 8.16
C LEU A 1061 -7.93 11.13 8.20
N LEU A 1062 -7.68 9.84 8.33
CA LEU A 1062 -6.32 9.28 8.41
C LEU A 1062 -5.57 9.39 7.08
N SER A 1063 -6.27 9.23 5.95
CA SER A 1063 -5.69 9.48 4.62
C SER A 1063 -5.29 10.95 4.47
N SER A 1064 -6.18 11.87 4.84
CA SER A 1064 -5.91 13.32 4.85
C SER A 1064 -4.71 13.67 5.74
N LEU A 1065 -4.64 13.09 6.95
CA LEU A 1065 -3.54 13.34 7.89
C LEU A 1065 -2.21 12.72 7.44
N SER A 1066 -2.24 11.58 6.76
CA SER A 1066 -1.04 10.97 6.17
C SER A 1066 -0.46 11.86 5.06
N MET A 1067 -1.32 12.54 4.28
CA MET A 1067 -0.87 13.53 3.28
C MET A 1067 -0.29 14.79 3.94
N MET A 1068 -0.80 15.20 5.11
CA MET A 1068 -0.25 16.32 5.88
C MET A 1068 1.14 16.04 6.49
N GLN A 1069 1.46 14.80 6.86
CA GLN A 1069 2.78 14.46 7.43
C GLN A 1069 3.93 14.55 6.42
N THR A 1070 3.64 14.50 5.12
CA THR A 1070 4.61 14.71 4.04
C THR A 1070 4.76 16.17 3.59
N SER A 1071 3.96 17.09 4.13
CA SER A 1071 3.96 18.50 3.73
C SER A 1071 4.41 19.42 4.88
N THR A 1072 5.65 19.89 4.85
CA THR A 1072 5.96 21.18 5.49
C THR A 1072 5.27 22.29 4.71
N ILE A 1073 4.10 22.74 5.19
CA ILE A 1073 3.83 24.04 5.82
C ILE A 1073 2.32 24.14 6.15
N SER A 1074 1.98 24.81 7.25
CA SER A 1074 0.68 24.80 7.90
C SER A 1074 -0.29 25.91 7.46
N LYS A 1075 -1.45 25.54 6.90
CA LYS A 1075 -2.82 26.00 7.27
C LYS A 1075 -3.85 25.65 6.17
N ASN A 1076 -4.38 24.43 6.18
CA ASN A 1076 -5.80 24.20 5.89
C ASN A 1076 -6.62 24.56 7.15
N PRO A 1077 -7.95 24.83 7.11
CA PRO A 1077 -8.67 25.47 8.21
C PRO A 1077 -8.91 24.48 9.34
N ASN A 1078 -7.85 24.21 10.09
CA ASN A 1078 -7.86 23.92 11.51
C ASN A 1078 -9.06 23.06 11.92
N LEU A 1079 -9.21 21.89 11.25
CA LEU A 1079 -10.43 21.09 11.25
C LEU A 1079 -10.94 21.00 12.68
N LEU A 1080 -12.03 21.70 12.96
CA LEU A 1080 -12.40 21.97 14.34
C LEU A 1080 -12.79 20.63 14.94
N LEU A 1081 -12.25 20.35 16.12
CA LEU A 1081 -12.39 19.04 16.74
C LEU A 1081 -13.88 18.68 16.91
N LYS A 1082 -14.70 19.68 17.28
CA LYS A 1082 -16.17 19.58 17.33
C LYS A 1082 -16.85 19.13 16.02
N ASP A 1083 -16.23 19.33 14.85
CA ASP A 1083 -16.75 18.97 13.53
C ASP A 1083 -16.23 17.59 13.06
N VAL A 1084 -15.25 17.03 13.79
CA VAL A 1084 -14.83 15.62 13.67
C VAL A 1084 -15.67 14.72 14.58
N LEU A 1085 -16.07 15.22 15.73
CA LEU A 1085 -16.93 14.51 16.67
C LEU A 1085 -18.29 14.14 16.05
N ASP A 1086 -18.83 12.99 16.45
CA ASP A 1086 -20.11 12.44 15.99
C ASP A 1086 -21.24 13.49 16.09
N PRO A 1087 -21.75 14.01 14.95
CA PRO A 1087 -22.74 15.08 14.93
C PRO A 1087 -24.12 14.63 15.40
N ARG A 1088 -24.32 13.33 15.63
CA ARG A 1088 -25.57 12.76 16.17
C ARG A 1088 -25.70 12.97 17.69
N LEU A 1089 -24.64 13.40 18.36
CA LEU A 1089 -24.63 13.74 19.79
C LEU A 1089 -24.58 15.27 20.00
N PRO A 1090 -25.18 15.79 21.10
CA PRO A 1090 -24.94 17.18 21.50
C PRO A 1090 -23.45 17.40 21.82
N PRO A 1091 -22.85 18.57 21.52
CA PRO A 1091 -21.44 18.82 21.80
C PRO A 1091 -21.10 18.59 23.29
N PRO A 1092 -19.98 17.90 23.61
CA PRO A 1092 -19.62 17.65 24.99
C PRO A 1092 -19.24 18.95 25.70
N ILE A 1093 -19.60 19.07 26.98
CA ILE A 1093 -19.40 20.28 27.80
C ILE A 1093 -18.62 19.98 29.08
N GLY A 1094 -18.02 21.01 29.67
CA GLY A 1094 -17.33 20.93 30.96
C GLY A 1094 -16.21 19.87 31.00
N GLN A 1095 -16.25 18.99 32.00
CA GLN A 1095 -15.27 17.90 32.16
C GLN A 1095 -15.34 16.83 31.04
N GLN A 1096 -16.50 16.66 30.42
CA GLN A 1096 -16.67 15.68 29.34
C GLN A 1096 -15.93 16.13 28.07
N ALA A 1097 -15.97 17.43 27.75
CA ALA A 1097 -15.22 18.01 26.63
C ALA A 1097 -13.71 17.77 26.76
N LYS A 1098 -13.16 17.99 27.97
CA LYS A 1098 -11.74 17.77 28.28
C LYS A 1098 -11.29 16.34 27.97
N LYS A 1099 -12.05 15.35 28.45
CA LYS A 1099 -11.76 13.93 28.20
C LYS A 1099 -11.86 13.57 26.72
N VAL A 1100 -12.89 14.04 26.02
CA VAL A 1100 -13.06 13.78 24.57
C VAL A 1100 -11.90 14.37 23.76
N VAL A 1101 -11.46 15.60 24.06
CA VAL A 1101 -10.27 16.19 23.40
C VAL A 1101 -9.01 15.35 23.65
N PHE A 1102 -8.79 14.97 24.90
CA PHE A 1102 -7.61 14.19 25.27
C PHE A 1102 -7.59 12.81 24.61
N ILE A 1103 -8.74 12.15 24.49
CA ILE A 1103 -8.88 10.88 23.78
C ILE A 1103 -8.55 11.03 22.29
N VAL A 1104 -9.05 12.06 21.61
CA VAL A 1104 -8.73 12.27 20.19
C VAL A 1104 -7.25 12.59 19.98
N MET A 1105 -6.62 13.37 20.88
CA MET A 1105 -5.16 13.58 20.86
C MET A 1105 -4.37 12.26 20.98
N ALA A 1106 -4.77 11.39 21.91
CA ALA A 1106 -4.14 10.08 22.09
C ALA A 1106 -4.32 9.20 20.84
N ALA A 1107 -5.52 9.19 20.25
CA ALA A 1107 -5.80 8.42 19.03
C ALA A 1107 -4.95 8.88 17.83
N LEU A 1108 -4.81 10.19 17.64
CA LEU A 1108 -3.98 10.78 16.59
C LEU A 1108 -2.49 10.47 16.77
N ALA A 1109 -2.00 10.39 18.01
CA ALA A 1109 -0.64 9.91 18.30
C ALA A 1109 -0.48 8.41 18.00
N CYS A 1110 -1.52 7.61 18.29
CA CYS A 1110 -1.56 6.18 17.97
C CYS A 1110 -1.57 5.88 16.46
N THR A 1111 -2.16 6.74 15.63
CA THR A 1111 -2.25 6.54 14.17
C THR A 1111 -1.11 7.16 13.35
N ARG A 1112 0.01 7.58 13.99
CA ARG A 1112 1.20 8.09 13.28
C ARG A 1112 1.75 7.04 12.31
N THR A 1113 2.22 7.47 11.14
CA THR A 1113 2.73 6.57 10.08
C THR A 1113 3.92 5.74 10.56
N SER A 1114 4.94 6.37 11.15
CA SER A 1114 6.09 5.69 11.76
C SER A 1114 5.69 4.93 13.05
N PRO A 1115 5.98 3.61 13.17
CA PRO A 1115 5.65 2.82 14.36
C PRO A 1115 6.34 3.31 15.64
N ASP A 1116 7.60 3.73 15.53
CA ASP A 1116 8.41 4.20 16.67
C ASP A 1116 7.88 5.52 17.23
N SER A 1117 7.25 6.34 16.38
CA SER A 1117 6.64 7.61 16.77
C SER A 1117 5.29 7.47 17.47
N ARG A 1118 4.68 6.28 17.52
CA ARG A 1118 3.44 6.03 18.26
C ARG A 1118 3.75 5.83 19.76
N PRO A 1119 2.85 6.13 20.71
CA PRO A 1119 3.05 5.80 22.13
C PRO A 1119 3.01 4.27 22.38
N THR A 1120 3.10 3.84 23.64
CA THR A 1120 2.79 2.44 24.05
C THR A 1120 1.38 2.38 24.65
N MET A 1121 0.69 1.24 24.54
CA MET A 1121 -0.65 1.12 25.13
C MET A 1121 -0.66 1.27 26.66
N HIS A 1122 0.43 0.91 27.36
CA HIS A 1122 0.54 1.18 28.80
C HIS A 1122 0.59 2.69 29.10
N PHE A 1123 1.34 3.47 28.31
CA PHE A 1123 1.33 4.92 28.42
C PHE A 1123 -0.06 5.48 28.13
N VAL A 1124 -0.68 5.10 27.00
CA VAL A 1124 -2.03 5.57 26.62
C VAL A 1124 -3.07 5.23 27.69
N ALA A 1125 -3.14 3.99 28.15
CA ALA A 1125 -4.11 3.59 29.18
C ALA A 1125 -3.90 4.31 30.51
N ARG A 1126 -2.64 4.53 30.92
CA ARG A 1126 -2.31 5.30 32.12
C ARG A 1126 -2.73 6.76 31.99
N GLU A 1127 -2.37 7.43 30.89
CA GLU A 1127 -2.69 8.83 30.67
C GLU A 1127 -4.21 9.07 30.52
N LEU A 1128 -4.93 8.16 29.85
CA LEU A 1128 -6.40 8.20 29.79
C LEU A 1128 -7.03 8.07 31.19
N SER A 1129 -6.51 7.14 32.01
CA SER A 1129 -7.02 6.90 33.37
C SER A 1129 -6.65 8.02 34.36
N ALA A 1130 -5.50 8.69 34.16
CA ALA A 1130 -5.01 9.78 35.01
C ALA A 1130 -5.61 11.15 34.68
N CYS A 1131 -6.43 11.26 33.63
CA CYS A 1131 -6.97 12.53 33.13
C CYS A 1131 -8.16 13.08 33.95
N THR A 1132 -8.03 13.13 35.27
CA THR A 1132 -9.03 13.70 36.19
C THR A 1132 -8.96 15.23 36.32
N GLU A 1133 -7.82 15.85 36.00
CA GLU A 1133 -7.58 17.30 36.22
C GLU A 1133 -7.04 18.08 35.01
N ALA A 1134 -7.24 17.60 33.78
CA ALA A 1134 -6.82 18.36 32.60
C ALA A 1134 -7.56 19.71 32.50
N TYR A 1135 -6.83 20.81 32.26
CA TYR A 1135 -7.42 22.10 31.91
C TYR A 1135 -7.58 22.19 30.39
N LEU A 1136 -8.78 22.53 29.91
CA LEU A 1136 -8.97 22.91 28.51
C LEU A 1136 -8.41 24.33 28.37
N SER A 1137 -7.28 24.48 27.66
CA SER A 1137 -6.66 25.79 27.46
C SER A 1137 -7.58 26.78 26.75
N GLU A 1138 -8.47 26.27 25.89
CA GLU A 1138 -9.44 27.02 25.10
C GLU A 1138 -10.78 26.25 24.98
N PRO A 1139 -11.90 26.90 24.62
CA PRO A 1139 -13.18 26.22 24.39
C PRO A 1139 -13.11 25.15 23.29
N LEU A 1140 -13.86 24.06 23.43
CA LEU A 1140 -13.92 22.97 22.43
C LEU A 1140 -14.19 23.48 21.00
N GLY A 1141 -15.01 24.52 20.86
CA GLY A 1141 -15.37 25.14 19.59
C GLY A 1141 -14.22 25.84 18.85
N SER A 1142 -13.08 26.09 19.49
CA SER A 1142 -11.87 26.66 18.88
C SER A 1142 -10.68 25.69 18.82
N ILE A 1143 -10.84 24.46 19.31
CA ILE A 1143 -9.79 23.44 19.25
C ILE A 1143 -9.79 22.80 17.86
N THR A 1144 -8.59 22.56 17.35
CA THR A 1144 -8.33 22.18 15.95
C THR A 1144 -7.58 20.85 15.94
N ILE A 1145 -7.81 20.00 14.94
CA ILE A 1145 -7.09 18.72 14.81
C ILE A 1145 -5.57 18.95 14.71
N ASN A 1146 -5.12 19.98 14.00
CA ASN A 1146 -3.69 20.29 13.92
C ASN A 1146 -3.10 20.67 15.29
N LYS A 1147 -3.81 21.50 16.06
CA LYS A 1147 -3.41 21.86 17.43
C LYS A 1147 -3.45 20.66 18.38
N ALA A 1148 -4.39 19.73 18.16
CA ALA A 1148 -4.43 18.44 18.86
C ALA A 1148 -3.23 17.54 18.49
N ILE A 1149 -2.81 17.53 17.22
CA ILE A 1149 -1.62 16.80 16.74
C ILE A 1149 -0.33 17.41 17.29
N GLU A 1150 -0.14 18.73 17.19
CA GLU A 1150 0.99 19.45 17.77
C GLU A 1150 1.08 19.23 19.29
N SER A 1151 -0.04 19.39 20.00
CA SER A 1151 -0.12 19.12 21.44
C SER A 1151 0.06 17.63 21.77
N SER A 1152 -0.23 16.72 20.83
CA SER A 1152 0.12 15.30 20.98
C SER A 1152 1.63 15.09 20.86
N GLY A 1153 2.32 15.80 19.97
CA GLY A 1153 3.78 15.70 19.81
C GLY A 1153 4.56 16.19 21.04
N VAL A 1154 3.98 17.10 21.81
CA VAL A 1154 4.55 17.60 23.08
C VAL A 1154 4.26 16.67 24.28
N LYS A 1155 3.30 15.75 24.17
CA LYS A 1155 2.78 14.96 25.30
C LYS A 1155 2.79 13.43 25.13
N PHE A 1156 2.87 12.91 23.90
CA PHE A 1156 2.79 11.49 23.50
C PHE A 1156 3.85 11.11 22.46
#